data_AF-A0A8H6CYU2-F1
#
_entry.id   AF-A0A8H6CYU2-F1
#
_cell.length_a   1.000
_cell.length_b   1.000
_cell.length_c   1.000
_cell.angle_alpha   90.00
_cell.angle_beta   90.00
_cell.angle_gamma   90.00
#
_symmetry.space_group_name_H-M   'P 1'
#
loop_
_entity.id
_entity.type
_entity.pdbx_description
1 polymer ?
#
loop_
_entity_poly.entity_id
_entity_poly.type
_entity_poly.pdbx_seq_one_letter_code
_entity_poly.pdbx_strand_id
1 'polypeptide(L)'
;MQRALSTRARASVLSSAATKFRAGSLSQQVRFAHKELKFGVEGRAALLAGVDTLAKAVATTLGPKGRNVLIESSFGSPKITKDGVTVARAVSLKDKFENLGAKLLQDVASKTNEVAGDGTTTATVLARAIFSETVKNVAAGCNPMDLRRGIQAAVEAVVEFLQKNKRDITTSAEIAQVATISANGDVHIGQMIANAMEKVGKEGVITCKEGKTVADELEVTEGMRFDRGFVSPYFITDTKSQKVEFENPLILLSEKKISAVQDIIPALEVSTQQRRPLVIIAEDIEGEALAVCILNKLRGQLQVAAVKAPGFGDNRKSILGDLAILTDGTVFTDELDIKLDKATPDMLGSTGSITITKEDTIVLNGSGSKDAIAQRCEQIRGVIADPTTSEYEKEKLQERLAKLSGGVAVIKVGGSSEVEVGEKKDRFVDALNATRAAVEEGILPGGGTALIKASAHALNEVPTANFDQQLGVSIVKNAITRPARTIIENAGLESSVVVGKLTDEHAGDFNKGFDSSKGEYVDMINAGILDPFKVVRTGLIDASGVASLLGTTEVAIVDAPEEKGAGGPPMGGMGGMGGMGGMGGDVLLTYTLAQSREAILTGNPTKTKRRRRYNPLTLTPVSNDFVLLLRFALHRETVDFLSYTSIHSLTQSSPPARPPLILTIPSPDVDRNHVSIRDCITAFNDLKLSKKYKYIVYKLSDDYKEIVVEHASDNSDWEDFREKLVNATSKSRTGAVGKGPRYAVYDFEYSLASGDGIRNKITFIAWSPDDAGIQPKMIYASSKEALKRSLTGIATELQANDTDDIEYDSILKTVSKGLAG
;
A
#
# COMPACT_ATOMS: atom_id res chain seq x y z
N MET A 1 -43.63 -26.05 -69.65
CA MET A 1 -42.22 -26.48 -69.52
C MET A 1 -41.39 -25.36 -68.90
N GLN A 2 -40.12 -25.62 -68.54
CA GLN A 2 -39.14 -24.67 -67.99
C GLN A 2 -39.46 -23.98 -66.64
N ARG A 3 -39.22 -24.69 -65.53
CA ARG A 3 -38.48 -24.19 -64.35
C ARG A 3 -38.22 -25.31 -63.32
N ALA A 4 -37.22 -26.16 -63.57
CA ALA A 4 -36.72 -27.15 -62.61
C ALA A 4 -35.38 -27.76 -63.09
N LEU A 5 -34.25 -27.06 -62.90
CA LEU A 5 -32.90 -27.61 -63.12
C LEU A 5 -31.85 -26.82 -62.32
N SER A 6 -31.59 -27.22 -61.07
CA SER A 6 -30.61 -26.57 -60.20
C SER A 6 -30.04 -27.49 -59.12
N THR A 7 -29.57 -28.68 -59.51
CA THR A 7 -28.82 -29.62 -58.63
C THR A 7 -27.82 -30.46 -59.43
N ARG A 8 -26.72 -30.86 -58.78
CA ARG A 8 -25.63 -31.76 -59.27
C ARG A 8 -24.69 -31.21 -60.36
N ALA A 9 -23.85 -30.24 -60.00
CA ALA A 9 -22.51 -30.08 -60.60
C ALA A 9 -21.56 -29.29 -59.69
N ARG A 10 -20.85 -29.98 -58.78
CA ARG A 10 -19.55 -29.64 -58.11
C ARG A 10 -19.37 -30.46 -56.83
N ALA A 11 -18.78 -31.65 -56.94
CA ALA A 11 -18.46 -32.53 -55.82
C ALA A 11 -17.22 -33.39 -56.15
N SER A 12 -16.10 -32.74 -56.51
CA SER A 12 -14.87 -33.42 -56.95
C SER A 12 -13.57 -32.60 -56.83
N VAL A 13 -13.59 -31.42 -56.20
CA VAL A 13 -12.39 -30.55 -56.05
C VAL A 13 -12.31 -30.00 -54.63
N LEU A 14 -11.82 -30.83 -53.69
CA LEU A 14 -11.39 -30.40 -52.34
C LEU A 14 -10.56 -31.45 -51.56
N SER A 15 -10.18 -32.58 -52.18
CA SER A 15 -9.59 -33.75 -51.49
C SER A 15 -8.05 -33.82 -51.52
N SER A 16 -7.35 -32.69 -51.75
CA SER A 16 -5.87 -32.65 -51.88
C SER A 16 -5.18 -31.57 -51.02
N ALA A 17 -5.92 -30.82 -50.21
CA ALA A 17 -5.38 -29.77 -49.33
C ALA A 17 -5.21 -30.22 -47.86
N ALA A 18 -5.17 -31.53 -47.61
CA ALA A 18 -5.28 -32.13 -46.27
C ALA A 18 -3.93 -32.38 -45.56
N THR A 19 -2.95 -31.46 -45.68
CA THR A 19 -1.68 -31.56 -44.93
C THR A 19 -1.09 -30.17 -44.63
N LYS A 20 -0.42 -30.03 -43.48
CA LYS A 20 0.38 -28.86 -43.05
C LYS A 20 -0.35 -27.59 -42.57
N PHE A 21 -1.60 -27.67 -42.12
CA PHE A 21 -1.99 -26.81 -40.99
C PHE A 21 -1.52 -27.47 -39.69
N ARG A 22 -0.27 -27.18 -39.30
CA ARG A 22 0.27 -27.61 -38.01
C ARG A 22 -0.43 -26.78 -36.93
N ALA A 23 -1.20 -27.41 -36.06
CA ALA A 23 -1.94 -26.71 -35.02
C ALA A 23 -0.98 -26.07 -34.02
N GLY A 24 -0.60 -24.82 -34.27
CA GLY A 24 0.05 -23.93 -33.32
C GLY A 24 -0.94 -23.47 -32.26
N SER A 25 -1.63 -24.41 -31.61
CA SER A 25 -2.33 -24.09 -30.36
C SER A 25 -1.25 -23.66 -29.36
N LEU A 26 -1.24 -22.37 -29.06
CA LEU A 26 -0.77 -21.89 -27.76
C LEU A 26 -1.70 -22.51 -26.71
N SER A 27 -1.39 -23.75 -26.33
CA SER A 27 -1.91 -24.38 -25.13
C SER A 27 -1.31 -23.62 -23.95
N GLN A 28 -1.91 -22.46 -23.69
CA GLN A 28 -1.75 -21.71 -22.47
C GLN A 28 -2.07 -22.68 -21.34
N GLN A 29 -1.03 -23.29 -20.77
CA GLN A 29 -1.17 -24.27 -19.72
C GLN A 29 -1.78 -23.56 -18.53
N VAL A 30 -3.09 -23.69 -18.38
CA VAL A 30 -3.80 -23.28 -17.18
C VAL A 30 -3.28 -24.20 -16.08
N ARG A 31 -2.22 -23.74 -15.41
CA ARG A 31 -1.68 -24.37 -14.22
C ARG A 31 -2.73 -24.19 -13.13
N PHE A 32 -3.65 -25.14 -13.07
CA PHE A 32 -4.60 -25.28 -11.98
C PHE A 32 -3.81 -25.62 -10.72
N ALA A 33 -3.27 -24.59 -10.06
CA ALA A 33 -2.66 -24.72 -8.75
C ALA A 33 -3.69 -25.37 -7.82
N HIS A 34 -3.27 -26.42 -7.11
CA HIS A 34 -4.12 -27.12 -6.15
C HIS A 34 -4.72 -26.13 -5.14
N LYS A 35 -5.89 -26.47 -4.61
CA LYS A 35 -6.64 -25.63 -3.68
C LYS A 35 -6.79 -26.37 -2.36
N GLU A 36 -6.57 -25.65 -1.26
CA GLU A 36 -6.94 -26.13 0.08
C GLU A 36 -8.32 -25.57 0.43
N LEU A 37 -9.15 -26.38 1.08
CA LEU A 37 -10.54 -26.03 1.43
C LEU A 37 -10.78 -26.31 2.90
N LYS A 38 -11.38 -25.34 3.61
CA LYS A 38 -11.85 -25.50 4.99
C LYS A 38 -13.35 -25.22 5.06
N PHE A 39 -14.03 -26.06 5.84
CA PHE A 39 -15.50 -26.13 5.87
C PHE A 39 -16.05 -25.72 7.24
N GLY A 40 -17.25 -25.16 7.24
CA GLY A 40 -18.04 -24.84 8.43
C GLY A 40 -17.28 -24.14 9.55
N VAL A 41 -17.30 -24.74 10.73
CA VAL A 41 -16.72 -24.16 11.96
C VAL A 41 -15.20 -24.00 11.86
N GLU A 42 -14.47 -24.90 11.21
CA GLU A 42 -13.01 -24.78 11.07
C GLU A 42 -12.64 -23.59 10.15
N GLY A 43 -13.31 -23.47 9.01
CA GLY A 43 -13.13 -22.34 8.09
C GLY A 43 -13.45 -21.01 8.77
N ARG A 44 -14.58 -20.92 9.48
CA ARG A 44 -14.97 -19.73 10.25
C ARG A 44 -14.00 -19.40 11.39
N ALA A 45 -13.45 -20.40 12.07
CA ALA A 45 -12.47 -20.20 13.14
C ALA A 45 -11.14 -19.62 12.62
N ALA A 46 -10.64 -20.12 11.48
CA ALA A 46 -9.43 -19.59 10.85
C ALA A 46 -9.63 -18.16 10.32
N LEU A 47 -10.76 -17.88 9.67
CA LEU A 47 -11.14 -16.51 9.28
C LEU A 47 -11.21 -15.58 10.50
N LEU A 48 -11.81 -16.05 11.60
CA LEU A 48 -11.93 -15.27 12.84
C LEU A 48 -10.57 -14.98 13.47
N ALA A 49 -9.62 -15.92 13.49
CA ALA A 49 -8.26 -15.68 14.00
C ALA A 49 -7.53 -14.55 13.25
N GLY A 50 -7.69 -14.49 11.92
CA GLY A 50 -7.19 -13.39 11.09
C GLY A 50 -7.85 -12.04 11.38
N VAL A 51 -9.19 -12.02 11.45
CA VAL A 51 -9.98 -10.84 11.85
C VAL A 51 -9.57 -10.33 13.24
N ASP A 52 -9.40 -11.24 14.20
CA ASP A 52 -8.99 -10.92 15.58
C ASP A 52 -7.59 -10.32 15.63
N THR A 53 -6.65 -10.83 14.83
CA THR A 53 -5.27 -10.36 14.76
C THR A 53 -5.18 -8.96 14.18
N LEU A 54 -5.86 -8.71 13.06
CA LEU A 54 -5.92 -7.38 12.45
C LEU A 54 -6.61 -6.36 13.35
N ALA A 55 -7.79 -6.71 13.88
CA ALA A 55 -8.56 -5.81 14.72
C ALA A 55 -7.84 -5.48 16.02
N LYS A 56 -7.04 -6.39 16.61
CA LYS A 56 -6.21 -6.08 17.77
C LYS A 56 -5.17 -5.00 17.46
N ALA A 57 -4.48 -5.09 16.32
CA ALA A 57 -3.50 -4.07 15.92
C ALA A 57 -4.17 -2.70 15.73
N VAL A 58 -5.22 -2.65 14.90
CA VAL A 58 -5.96 -1.41 14.58
C VAL A 58 -6.61 -0.79 15.82
N ALA A 59 -7.23 -1.60 16.69
CA ALA A 59 -7.91 -1.11 17.90
C ALA A 59 -7.00 -0.37 18.89
N THR A 60 -5.67 -0.59 18.86
CA THR A 60 -4.75 0.13 19.75
C THR A 60 -4.71 1.63 19.49
N THR A 61 -5.10 2.10 18.29
CA THR A 61 -5.06 3.52 17.92
C THR A 61 -6.33 4.28 18.29
N LEU A 62 -7.40 3.61 18.73
CA LEU A 62 -8.72 4.22 18.91
C LEU A 62 -8.79 5.19 20.11
N GLY A 63 -9.25 6.41 19.86
CA GLY A 63 -9.56 7.43 20.87
C GLY A 63 -8.37 8.27 21.33
N PRO A 64 -8.58 9.28 22.21
CA PRO A 64 -7.56 10.28 22.55
C PRO A 64 -6.32 9.69 23.26
N LYS A 65 -6.46 8.53 23.91
CA LYS A 65 -5.35 7.77 24.51
C LYS A 65 -4.95 6.53 23.69
N GLY A 66 -5.37 6.49 22.43
CA GLY A 66 -4.90 5.55 21.43
C GLY A 66 -3.40 5.70 21.18
N ARG A 67 -2.72 4.57 21.03
CA ARG A 67 -1.26 4.43 20.91
C ARG A 67 -0.85 4.42 19.45
N ASN A 68 0.41 4.78 19.18
CA ASN A 68 0.97 4.72 17.83
C ASN A 68 1.33 3.27 17.48
N VAL A 69 1.14 2.90 16.21
CA VAL A 69 1.67 1.68 15.62
C VAL A 69 2.91 2.03 14.80
N LEU A 70 3.95 1.19 14.92
CA LEU A 70 5.18 1.27 14.13
C LEU A 70 5.13 0.23 13.01
N ILE A 71 5.39 0.66 11.78
CA ILE A 71 5.28 -0.15 10.56
C ILE A 71 6.63 -0.16 9.84
N GLU A 72 7.21 -1.35 9.67
CA GLU A 72 8.41 -1.55 8.87
C GLU A 72 8.18 -1.10 7.43
N SER A 73 9.15 -0.40 6.85
CA SER A 73 9.16 -0.03 5.44
C SER A 73 10.36 -0.67 4.76
N SER A 74 10.15 -1.35 3.63
CA SER A 74 11.21 -2.10 2.93
C SER A 74 12.36 -1.22 2.42
N PHE A 75 12.14 0.10 2.36
CA PHE A 75 13.13 1.13 2.07
C PHE A 75 12.80 2.37 2.91
N GLY A 76 13.82 3.09 3.40
CA GLY A 76 13.65 4.31 4.20
C GLY A 76 13.39 4.05 5.69
N SER A 77 12.87 5.06 6.38
CA SER A 77 12.52 4.98 7.81
C SER A 77 11.16 4.29 8.02
N PRO A 78 10.94 3.56 9.13
CA PRO A 78 9.64 2.97 9.43
C PRO A 78 8.56 4.05 9.66
N LYS A 79 7.33 3.81 9.20
CA LYS A 79 6.21 4.74 9.44
C LYS A 79 5.67 4.56 10.85
N ILE A 80 5.53 5.67 11.58
CA ILE A 80 4.75 5.77 12.82
C ILE A 80 3.38 6.34 12.45
N THR A 81 2.29 5.76 12.95
CA THR A 81 0.94 6.25 12.66
C THR A 81 -0.08 5.92 13.75
N LYS A 82 -1.20 6.65 13.75
CA LYS A 82 -2.47 6.27 14.43
C LYS A 82 -3.59 5.90 13.45
N ASP A 83 -3.44 6.17 12.16
CA ASP A 83 -4.47 5.87 11.16
C ASP A 83 -4.74 4.36 11.06
N GLY A 84 -6.00 3.99 11.30
CA GLY A 84 -6.50 2.63 11.23
C GLY A 84 -6.41 2.01 9.83
N VAL A 85 -6.56 2.76 8.74
CA VAL A 85 -6.49 2.19 7.38
C VAL A 85 -5.04 1.95 6.93
N THR A 86 -4.09 2.82 7.30
CA THR A 86 -2.64 2.57 7.14
C THR A 86 -2.23 1.31 7.91
N VAL A 87 -2.62 1.20 9.19
CA VAL A 87 -2.34 -0.01 10.00
C VAL A 87 -3.00 -1.25 9.38
N ALA A 88 -4.25 -1.14 8.94
CA ALA A 88 -4.96 -2.26 8.34
C ALA A 88 -4.27 -2.75 7.05
N ARG A 89 -3.94 -1.83 6.14
CA ARG A 89 -3.28 -2.12 4.85
C ARG A 89 -1.89 -2.73 5.00
N ALA A 90 -1.17 -2.41 6.08
CA ALA A 90 0.18 -2.93 6.34
C ALA A 90 0.22 -4.41 6.76
N VAL A 91 -0.90 -4.98 7.25
CA VAL A 91 -0.93 -6.37 7.69
C VAL A 91 -1.14 -7.33 6.52
N SER A 92 -0.31 -8.37 6.45
CA SER A 92 -0.55 -9.56 5.64
C SER A 92 -0.13 -10.78 6.45
N LEU A 93 -1.03 -11.76 6.59
CA LEU A 93 -0.79 -12.96 7.41
C LEU A 93 -0.23 -14.10 6.56
N LYS A 94 0.54 -14.99 7.20
CA LYS A 94 1.21 -16.11 6.53
C LYS A 94 0.26 -17.26 6.22
N ASP A 95 -0.65 -17.58 7.15
CA ASP A 95 -1.73 -18.53 6.88
C ASP A 95 -2.73 -17.91 5.90
N LYS A 96 -3.13 -18.66 4.88
CA LYS A 96 -3.97 -18.16 3.79
C LYS A 96 -5.42 -17.91 4.24
N PHE A 97 -5.95 -18.70 5.18
CA PHE A 97 -7.31 -18.55 5.69
C PHE A 97 -7.40 -17.40 6.69
N GLU A 98 -6.43 -17.26 7.59
CA GLU A 98 -6.31 -16.07 8.45
C GLU A 98 -6.15 -14.81 7.58
N ASN A 99 -5.32 -14.87 6.53
CA ASN A 99 -5.14 -13.72 5.63
C ASN A 99 -6.41 -13.35 4.85
N LEU A 100 -7.28 -14.30 4.49
CA LEU A 100 -8.60 -14.00 3.91
C LEU A 100 -9.48 -13.21 4.91
N GLY A 101 -9.51 -13.64 6.18
CA GLY A 101 -10.25 -12.96 7.23
C GLY A 101 -9.71 -11.54 7.49
N ALA A 102 -8.39 -11.39 7.53
CA ALA A 102 -7.74 -10.08 7.62
C ALA A 102 -8.07 -9.19 6.40
N LYS A 103 -7.97 -9.71 5.17
CA LYS A 103 -8.23 -8.91 3.95
C LYS A 103 -9.66 -8.37 3.89
N LEU A 104 -10.67 -9.18 4.18
CA LEU A 104 -12.06 -8.72 4.20
C LEU A 104 -12.32 -7.63 5.25
N LEU A 105 -11.55 -7.61 6.34
CA LEU A 105 -11.59 -6.53 7.34
C LEU A 105 -10.79 -5.27 6.90
N GLN A 106 -9.76 -5.42 6.05
CA GLN A 106 -9.09 -4.29 5.38
C GLN A 106 -10.00 -3.62 4.34
N ASP A 107 -10.88 -4.41 3.70
CA ASP A 107 -11.89 -3.89 2.76
C ASP A 107 -12.93 -3.04 3.48
N VAL A 108 -13.36 -3.42 4.70
CA VAL A 108 -14.18 -2.56 5.58
C VAL A 108 -13.48 -1.23 5.87
N ALA A 109 -12.25 -1.28 6.39
CA ALA A 109 -11.49 -0.08 6.74
C ALA A 109 -11.27 0.84 5.54
N SER A 110 -10.96 0.26 4.37
CA SER A 110 -10.74 1.02 3.13
C SER A 110 -12.04 1.63 2.58
N LYS A 111 -13.14 0.88 2.57
CA LYS A 111 -14.43 1.38 2.05
C LYS A 111 -15.03 2.50 2.92
N THR A 112 -14.95 2.37 4.25
CA THR A 112 -15.35 3.45 5.15
C THR A 112 -14.45 4.69 4.97
N ASN A 113 -13.15 4.50 4.70
CA ASN A 113 -12.25 5.61 4.37
C ASN A 113 -12.61 6.29 3.04
N GLU A 114 -12.96 5.53 2.00
CA GLU A 114 -13.37 6.08 0.70
C GLU A 114 -14.68 6.89 0.78
N VAL A 115 -15.63 6.49 1.64
CA VAL A 115 -16.96 7.13 1.72
C VAL A 115 -17.06 8.24 2.78
N ALA A 116 -16.31 8.14 3.87
CA ALA A 116 -16.41 9.06 5.01
C ALA A 116 -15.07 9.71 5.43
N GLY A 117 -13.92 9.14 5.06
CA GLY A 117 -12.58 9.68 5.33
C GLY A 117 -12.18 9.80 6.80
N ASP A 118 -12.93 9.14 7.70
CA ASP A 118 -12.67 8.95 9.14
C ASP A 118 -13.44 7.68 9.58
N GLY A 119 -13.27 7.22 10.83
CA GLY A 119 -14.03 6.12 11.43
C GLY A 119 -13.53 4.72 11.09
N THR A 120 -12.41 4.60 10.37
CA THR A 120 -11.82 3.32 9.89
C THR A 120 -11.55 2.34 11.04
N THR A 121 -10.95 2.83 12.14
CA THR A 121 -10.71 2.06 13.36
C THR A 121 -12.01 1.63 14.05
N THR A 122 -13.03 2.50 14.07
CA THR A 122 -14.37 2.20 14.64
C THR A 122 -15.09 1.11 13.85
N ALA A 123 -15.11 1.21 12.52
CA ALA A 123 -15.66 0.18 11.62
C ALA A 123 -14.95 -1.16 11.80
N THR A 124 -13.61 -1.15 11.93
CA THR A 124 -12.80 -2.35 12.20
C THR A 124 -13.17 -3.02 13.52
N VAL A 125 -13.35 -2.24 14.60
CA VAL A 125 -13.76 -2.76 15.91
C VAL A 125 -15.19 -3.32 15.90
N LEU A 126 -16.12 -2.65 15.20
CA LEU A 126 -17.51 -3.10 15.03
C LEU A 126 -17.58 -4.41 14.24
N ALA A 127 -16.89 -4.50 13.09
CA ALA A 127 -16.93 -5.66 12.22
C ALA A 127 -16.40 -6.92 12.94
N ARG A 128 -15.30 -6.76 13.68
CA ARG A 128 -14.74 -7.83 14.52
C ARG A 128 -15.69 -8.25 15.64
N ALA A 129 -16.36 -7.32 16.30
CA ALA A 129 -17.34 -7.64 17.35
C ALA A 129 -18.56 -8.40 16.79
N ILE A 130 -19.16 -7.91 15.69
CA ILE A 130 -20.29 -8.55 15.02
C ILE A 130 -19.92 -9.96 14.53
N PHE A 131 -18.76 -10.11 13.86
CA PHE A 131 -18.34 -11.41 13.33
C PHE A 131 -18.02 -12.40 14.44
N SER A 132 -17.36 -11.98 15.53
CA SER A 132 -17.04 -12.87 16.66
C SER A 132 -18.29 -13.45 17.32
N GLU A 133 -19.31 -12.64 17.58
CA GLU A 133 -20.58 -13.16 18.12
C GLU A 133 -21.37 -13.97 17.08
N THR A 134 -21.32 -13.59 15.79
CA THR A 134 -21.98 -14.36 14.72
C THR A 134 -21.40 -15.78 14.62
N VAL A 135 -20.07 -15.94 14.63
CA VAL A 135 -19.40 -17.25 14.58
C VAL A 135 -19.79 -18.13 15.77
N LYS A 136 -19.92 -17.57 16.99
CA LYS A 136 -20.38 -18.32 18.17
C LYS A 136 -21.81 -18.85 18.00
N ASN A 137 -22.73 -18.01 17.55
CA ASN A 137 -24.14 -18.38 17.41
C ASN A 137 -24.36 -19.37 16.24
N VAL A 138 -23.62 -19.23 15.14
CA VAL A 138 -23.59 -20.24 14.07
C VAL A 138 -22.99 -21.57 14.57
N ALA A 139 -21.95 -21.54 15.40
CA ALA A 139 -21.40 -22.75 16.03
C ALA A 139 -22.36 -23.40 17.06
N ALA A 140 -23.32 -22.64 17.60
CA ALA A 140 -24.41 -23.15 18.43
C ALA A 140 -25.59 -23.73 17.62
N GLY A 141 -25.56 -23.64 16.28
CA GLY A 141 -26.56 -24.21 15.38
C GLY A 141 -27.59 -23.24 14.81
N CYS A 142 -27.51 -21.93 15.11
CA CYS A 142 -28.40 -20.91 14.56
C CYS A 142 -28.16 -20.67 13.06
N ASN A 143 -29.23 -20.36 12.32
CA ASN A 143 -29.19 -20.12 10.87
C ASN A 143 -28.41 -18.84 10.53
N PRO A 144 -27.26 -18.92 9.81
CA PRO A 144 -26.47 -17.74 9.43
C PRO A 144 -27.27 -16.68 8.65
N MET A 145 -28.23 -17.13 7.82
CA MET A 145 -29.02 -16.24 6.97
C MET A 145 -30.06 -15.44 7.75
N ASP A 146 -30.58 -15.98 8.85
CA ASP A 146 -31.52 -15.28 9.72
C ASP A 146 -30.81 -14.41 10.76
N LEU A 147 -29.67 -14.87 11.30
CA LEU A 147 -28.75 -14.00 12.06
C LEU A 147 -28.40 -12.75 11.25
N ARG A 148 -28.05 -12.90 9.97
CA ARG A 148 -27.78 -11.77 9.05
C ARG A 148 -28.98 -10.84 8.88
N ARG A 149 -30.20 -11.35 8.68
CA ARG A 149 -31.42 -10.52 8.59
C ARG A 149 -31.68 -9.72 9.86
N GLY A 150 -31.52 -10.35 11.03
CA GLY A 150 -31.63 -9.69 12.33
C GLY A 150 -30.58 -8.60 12.54
N ILE A 151 -29.34 -8.85 12.11
CA ILE A 151 -28.26 -7.84 12.12
C ILE A 151 -28.62 -6.65 11.22
N GLN A 152 -29.15 -6.87 10.01
CA GLN A 152 -29.52 -5.80 9.09
C GLN A 152 -30.66 -4.93 9.65
N ALA A 153 -31.75 -5.54 10.12
CA ALA A 153 -32.89 -4.82 10.72
C ALA A 153 -32.48 -4.00 11.96
N ALA A 154 -31.56 -4.52 12.78
CA ALA A 154 -31.01 -3.79 13.93
C ALA A 154 -30.14 -2.59 13.51
N VAL A 155 -29.34 -2.73 12.45
CA VAL A 155 -28.53 -1.62 11.91
C VAL A 155 -29.42 -0.53 11.32
N GLU A 156 -30.46 -0.90 10.59
CA GLU A 156 -31.47 0.03 10.05
C GLU A 156 -32.14 0.83 11.19
N ALA A 157 -32.62 0.15 12.24
CA ALA A 157 -33.22 0.79 13.41
C ALA A 157 -32.24 1.73 14.16
N VAL A 158 -30.97 1.34 14.31
CA VAL A 158 -29.93 2.20 14.89
C VAL A 158 -29.66 3.43 14.03
N VAL A 159 -29.55 3.28 12.71
CA VAL A 159 -29.30 4.39 11.78
C VAL A 159 -30.48 5.37 11.79
N GLU A 160 -31.72 4.89 11.77
CA GLU A 160 -32.90 5.74 11.93
C GLU A 160 -32.91 6.50 13.26
N PHE A 161 -32.60 5.83 14.37
CA PHE A 161 -32.55 6.46 15.70
C PHE A 161 -31.47 7.54 15.76
N LEU A 162 -30.28 7.27 15.22
CA LEU A 162 -29.19 8.25 15.14
C LEU A 162 -29.56 9.45 14.25
N GLN A 163 -30.19 9.21 13.09
CA GLN A 163 -30.65 10.27 12.19
C GLN A 163 -31.67 11.20 12.85
N LYS A 164 -32.57 10.65 13.68
CA LYS A 164 -33.59 11.41 14.43
C LYS A 164 -33.01 12.23 15.60
N ASN A 165 -31.78 11.94 16.04
CA ASN A 165 -31.11 12.60 17.17
C ASN A 165 -29.83 13.37 16.77
N LYS A 166 -29.55 13.55 15.46
CA LYS A 166 -28.42 14.35 14.97
C LYS A 166 -28.67 15.84 15.20
N ARG A 167 -27.60 16.63 15.40
CA ARG A 167 -27.66 18.11 15.33
C ARG A 167 -26.91 18.59 14.09
N ASP A 168 -27.45 19.58 13.39
CA ASP A 168 -26.76 20.19 12.24
C ASP A 168 -25.75 21.26 12.70
N ILE A 169 -24.62 21.37 12.00
CA ILE A 169 -23.59 22.39 12.28
C ILE A 169 -24.00 23.73 11.66
N THR A 170 -23.91 24.80 12.47
CA THR A 170 -24.27 26.15 12.04
C THR A 170 -23.14 27.18 12.20
N THR A 171 -22.16 26.92 13.05
CA THR A 171 -21.11 27.90 13.42
C THR A 171 -19.69 27.44 13.08
N SER A 172 -18.80 28.39 12.79
CA SER A 172 -17.35 28.15 12.57
C SER A 172 -16.68 27.50 13.80
N ALA A 173 -17.19 27.79 15.01
CA ALA A 173 -16.72 27.18 16.26
C ALA A 173 -17.01 25.67 16.35
N GLU A 174 -18.19 25.21 15.91
CA GLU A 174 -18.51 23.78 15.83
C GLU A 174 -17.64 23.05 14.79
N ILE A 175 -17.35 23.70 13.66
CA ILE A 175 -16.43 23.17 12.64
C ILE A 175 -15.03 22.99 13.24
N ALA A 176 -14.52 24.00 13.96
CA ALA A 176 -13.23 23.94 14.64
C ALA A 176 -13.18 22.83 15.72
N GLN A 177 -14.28 22.61 16.44
CA GLN A 177 -14.40 21.51 17.42
C GLN A 177 -14.29 20.14 16.75
N VAL A 178 -15.08 19.87 15.70
CA VAL A 178 -15.01 18.59 14.97
C VAL A 178 -13.62 18.35 14.40
N ALA A 179 -13.02 19.35 13.75
CA ALA A 179 -11.66 19.23 13.24
C ALA A 179 -10.63 18.97 14.35
N THR A 180 -10.75 19.64 15.51
CA THR A 180 -9.88 19.41 16.67
C THR A 180 -9.98 17.97 17.19
N ILE A 181 -11.18 17.39 17.27
CA ILE A 181 -11.38 16.01 17.74
C ILE A 181 -10.74 15.00 16.79
N SER A 182 -11.06 15.03 15.49
CA SER A 182 -10.47 14.10 14.51
C SER A 182 -8.96 14.34 14.32
N ALA A 183 -8.45 15.56 14.55
CA ALA A 183 -7.02 15.85 14.60
C ALA A 183 -6.29 15.36 15.88
N ASN A 184 -6.89 14.43 16.64
CA ASN A 184 -6.40 13.91 17.92
C ASN A 184 -6.26 14.95 19.06
N GLY A 185 -7.15 15.96 19.08
CA GLY A 185 -7.15 17.04 20.08
C GLY A 185 -6.31 18.27 19.68
N ASP A 186 -5.86 18.35 18.43
CA ASP A 186 -5.01 19.44 17.94
C ASP A 186 -5.84 20.69 17.56
N VAL A 187 -5.84 21.66 18.48
CA VAL A 187 -6.57 22.93 18.33
C VAL A 187 -6.01 23.79 17.19
N HIS A 188 -4.72 23.65 16.83
CA HIS A 188 -4.13 24.42 15.74
C HIS A 188 -4.63 23.93 14.38
N ILE A 189 -4.63 22.60 14.18
CA ILE A 189 -5.24 21.96 13.00
C ILE A 189 -6.73 22.33 12.92
N GLY A 190 -7.45 22.24 14.04
CA GLY A 190 -8.87 22.57 14.11
C GLY A 190 -9.21 23.99 13.66
N GLN A 191 -8.50 24.98 14.21
CA GLN A 191 -8.68 26.38 13.83
C GLN A 191 -8.24 26.66 12.39
N MET A 192 -7.20 26.00 11.88
CA MET A 192 -6.75 26.18 10.50
C MET A 192 -7.77 25.65 9.48
N ILE A 193 -8.41 24.51 9.76
CA ILE A 193 -9.47 23.94 8.91
C ILE A 193 -10.72 24.83 8.93
N ALA A 194 -11.14 25.33 10.10
CA ALA A 194 -12.25 26.29 10.19
C ALA A 194 -11.95 27.60 9.43
N ASN A 195 -10.76 28.17 9.61
CA ASN A 195 -10.29 29.35 8.88
C ASN A 195 -10.20 29.12 7.36
N ALA A 196 -9.98 27.88 6.91
CA ALA A 196 -10.01 27.53 5.49
C ALA A 196 -11.46 27.47 4.97
N MET A 197 -12.35 26.73 5.64
CA MET A 197 -13.77 26.64 5.29
C MET A 197 -14.47 28.01 5.30
N GLU A 198 -14.08 28.93 6.19
CA GLU A 198 -14.64 30.29 6.23
C GLU A 198 -14.19 31.14 5.02
N LYS A 199 -13.01 30.87 4.44
CA LYS A 199 -12.49 31.59 3.26
C LYS A 199 -13.02 31.05 1.93
N VAL A 200 -13.17 29.72 1.78
CA VAL A 200 -13.63 29.09 0.52
C VAL A 200 -15.12 28.72 0.53
N GLY A 201 -15.80 28.84 1.67
CA GLY A 201 -17.19 28.42 1.86
C GLY A 201 -17.34 26.92 2.13
N LYS A 202 -18.58 26.49 2.46
CA LYS A 202 -18.92 25.08 2.79
C LYS A 202 -18.58 24.11 1.66
N GLU A 203 -18.93 24.47 0.43
CA GLU A 203 -18.63 23.71 -0.80
C GLU A 203 -17.20 23.95 -1.32
N GLY A 204 -16.42 24.75 -0.60
CA GLY A 204 -15.09 25.18 -1.02
C GLY A 204 -14.07 24.05 -1.01
N VAL A 205 -13.18 24.08 -2.00
CA VAL A 205 -12.13 23.07 -2.10
C VAL A 205 -11.03 23.39 -1.08
N ILE A 206 -10.63 22.38 -0.32
CA ILE A 206 -9.52 22.43 0.63
C ILE A 206 -8.65 21.21 0.36
N THR A 207 -7.33 21.44 0.29
CA THR A 207 -6.30 20.45 0.00
C THR A 207 -5.13 20.57 0.97
N CYS A 208 -4.45 19.46 1.26
CA CYS A 208 -3.30 19.42 2.15
C CYS A 208 -2.04 18.97 1.39
N LYS A 209 -0.98 19.79 1.46
CA LYS A 209 0.33 19.57 0.85
C LYS A 209 1.42 19.55 1.91
N GLU A 210 2.58 19.03 1.56
CA GLU A 210 3.76 19.04 2.43
C GLU A 210 4.44 20.41 2.35
N GLY A 211 4.69 21.02 3.51
CA GLY A 211 5.36 22.31 3.63
C GLY A 211 6.87 22.18 3.49
N LYS A 212 7.51 23.27 3.03
CA LYS A 212 8.99 23.42 3.04
C LYS A 212 9.47 24.20 4.28
N THR A 213 8.54 24.57 5.14
CA THR A 213 8.65 25.40 6.33
C THR A 213 8.31 24.57 7.57
N VAL A 214 8.78 24.99 8.75
CA VAL A 214 8.47 24.29 10.03
C VAL A 214 7.07 24.64 10.55
N ALA A 215 6.57 25.82 10.20
CA ALA A 215 5.21 26.26 10.51
C ALA A 215 4.21 25.85 9.42
N ASP A 216 2.95 25.67 9.80
CA ASP A 216 1.86 25.42 8.85
C ASP A 216 1.43 26.74 8.15
N GLU A 217 1.10 26.66 6.86
CA GLU A 217 0.65 27.81 6.07
C GLU A 217 -0.73 27.54 5.44
N LEU A 218 -1.63 28.53 5.51
CA LEU A 218 -2.92 28.50 4.80
C LEU A 218 -2.90 29.52 3.64
N GLU A 219 -2.67 29.02 2.44
CA GLU A 219 -2.75 29.78 1.19
C GLU A 219 -4.14 29.61 0.56
N VAL A 220 -4.71 30.67 -0.02
CA VAL A 220 -5.92 30.56 -0.85
C VAL A 220 -5.53 30.90 -2.28
N THR A 221 -5.81 29.96 -3.18
CA THR A 221 -5.36 29.91 -4.56
C THR A 221 -6.55 29.88 -5.52
N GLU A 222 -6.34 30.28 -6.77
CA GLU A 222 -7.32 30.06 -7.84
C GLU A 222 -7.20 28.63 -8.38
N GLY A 223 -8.33 27.97 -8.58
CA GLY A 223 -8.39 26.56 -8.91
C GLY A 223 -9.83 26.03 -8.93
N MET A 224 -9.99 24.75 -9.28
CA MET A 224 -11.30 24.11 -9.46
C MET A 224 -11.23 22.62 -9.11
N ARG A 225 -12.28 22.10 -8.47
CA ARG A 225 -12.52 20.65 -8.31
C ARG A 225 -13.68 20.21 -9.21
N PHE A 226 -13.53 19.06 -9.84
CA PHE A 226 -14.62 18.39 -10.55
C PHE A 226 -14.56 16.88 -10.40
N ASP A 227 -15.74 16.28 -10.51
CA ASP A 227 -16.07 14.97 -9.94
C ASP A 227 -15.81 13.86 -10.98
N ARG A 228 -14.55 13.82 -11.46
CA ARG A 228 -14.01 12.86 -12.42
C ARG A 228 -12.56 12.49 -12.07
N GLY A 229 -12.32 11.22 -11.78
CA GLY A 229 -10.98 10.68 -11.54
C GLY A 229 -10.25 10.20 -12.80
N PHE A 230 -9.11 9.52 -12.59
CA PHE A 230 -8.30 8.94 -13.66
C PHE A 230 -9.03 7.82 -14.41
N VAL A 231 -8.84 7.75 -15.73
CA VAL A 231 -9.42 6.69 -16.58
C VAL A 231 -8.74 5.33 -16.37
N SER A 232 -7.52 5.31 -15.83
CA SER A 232 -6.78 4.08 -15.54
C SER A 232 -5.92 4.18 -14.28
N PRO A 233 -5.98 3.22 -13.34
CA PRO A 233 -5.11 3.15 -12.17
C PRO A 233 -3.61 3.11 -12.51
N TYR A 234 -3.24 2.71 -13.74
CA TYR A 234 -1.84 2.74 -14.16
C TYR A 234 -1.24 4.15 -14.21
N PHE A 235 -2.06 5.21 -14.22
CA PHE A 235 -1.56 6.60 -14.17
C PHE A 235 -1.09 7.05 -12.78
N ILE A 236 -1.51 6.39 -11.68
CA ILE A 236 -1.16 6.74 -10.29
C ILE A 236 0.35 7.01 -10.13
N THR A 237 0.72 8.14 -9.53
CA THR A 237 2.13 8.50 -9.23
C THR A 237 2.49 8.28 -7.77
N ASP A 238 1.59 8.56 -6.82
CA ASP A 238 1.73 8.12 -5.43
C ASP A 238 0.91 6.85 -5.17
N THR A 239 1.60 5.73 -4.99
CA THR A 239 1.01 4.43 -4.69
C THR A 239 0.49 4.31 -3.26
N LYS A 240 0.91 5.17 -2.32
CA LYS A 240 0.45 5.16 -0.92
C LYS A 240 -1.00 5.66 -0.82
N SER A 241 -1.27 6.84 -1.38
CA SER A 241 -2.59 7.49 -1.37
C SER A 241 -3.41 7.26 -2.65
N GLN A 242 -2.88 6.49 -3.61
CA GLN A 242 -3.57 6.04 -4.83
C GLN A 242 -4.05 7.19 -5.74
N LYS A 243 -3.22 8.23 -5.89
CA LYS A 243 -3.50 9.44 -6.68
C LYS A 243 -2.42 9.70 -7.75
N VAL A 244 -2.79 10.48 -8.74
CA VAL A 244 -1.83 11.20 -9.60
C VAL A 244 -1.62 12.58 -9.01
N GLU A 245 -0.36 12.97 -8.82
CA GLU A 245 0.05 14.35 -8.62
C GLU A 245 1.11 14.74 -9.63
N PHE A 246 0.95 15.93 -10.21
CA PHE A 246 1.90 16.57 -11.12
C PHE A 246 2.08 18.05 -10.73
N GLU A 247 3.32 18.52 -10.73
CA GLU A 247 3.66 19.95 -10.65
C GLU A 247 3.84 20.53 -12.06
N ASN A 248 3.38 21.77 -12.25
CA ASN A 248 3.41 22.53 -13.51
C ASN A 248 2.96 21.77 -14.78
N PRO A 249 1.92 20.90 -14.76
CA PRO A 249 1.48 20.18 -15.96
C PRO A 249 0.94 21.09 -17.07
N LEU A 250 0.96 20.55 -18.30
CA LEU A 250 0.20 20.99 -19.45
C LEU A 250 -1.18 20.30 -19.46
N ILE A 251 -2.21 21.00 -19.92
CA ILE A 251 -3.61 20.55 -19.92
C ILE A 251 -4.15 20.56 -21.36
N LEU A 252 -4.49 19.38 -21.88
CA LEU A 252 -5.19 19.22 -23.16
C LEU A 252 -6.70 19.13 -22.90
N LEU A 253 -7.49 20.03 -23.51
CA LEU A 253 -8.94 20.11 -23.34
C LEU A 253 -9.66 19.70 -24.63
N SER A 254 -10.24 18.50 -24.68
CA SER A 254 -10.99 17.99 -25.85
C SER A 254 -12.48 17.93 -25.57
N GLU A 255 -13.30 18.51 -26.44
CA GLU A 255 -14.76 18.34 -26.37
C GLU A 255 -15.21 16.91 -26.73
N LYS A 256 -14.41 16.22 -27.54
CA LYS A 256 -14.66 14.91 -28.13
C LYS A 256 -13.90 13.77 -27.46
N LYS A 257 -14.34 12.55 -27.76
CA LYS A 257 -13.60 11.30 -27.50
C LYS A 257 -12.28 11.25 -28.26
N ILE A 258 -11.25 10.72 -27.60
CA ILE A 258 -9.93 10.47 -28.18
C ILE A 258 -9.71 8.95 -28.27
N SER A 259 -9.49 8.45 -29.48
CA SER A 259 -9.34 7.01 -29.73
C SER A 259 -8.13 6.65 -30.59
N ALA A 260 -7.74 7.52 -31.54
CA ALA A 260 -6.58 7.32 -32.39
C ALA A 260 -5.33 7.95 -31.77
N VAL A 261 -4.16 7.32 -32.00
CA VAL A 261 -2.88 7.84 -31.48
C VAL A 261 -2.45 9.14 -32.17
N GLN A 262 -2.83 9.33 -33.44
CA GLN A 262 -2.49 10.54 -34.21
C GLN A 262 -2.96 11.83 -33.53
N ASP A 263 -4.15 11.79 -32.89
CA ASP A 263 -4.74 12.93 -32.19
C ASP A 263 -3.93 13.37 -30.95
N ILE A 264 -3.11 12.48 -30.37
CA ILE A 264 -2.34 12.77 -29.14
C ILE A 264 -0.84 12.93 -29.36
N ILE A 265 -0.29 12.54 -30.52
CA ILE A 265 1.15 12.66 -30.81
C ILE A 265 1.65 14.10 -30.60
N PRO A 266 1.04 15.17 -31.15
CA PRO A 266 1.55 16.54 -30.97
C PRO A 266 1.62 16.97 -29.51
N ALA A 267 0.57 16.67 -28.72
CA ALA A 267 0.54 17.03 -27.29
C ALA A 267 1.58 16.24 -26.46
N LEU A 268 1.82 14.96 -26.79
CA LEU A 268 2.87 14.15 -26.15
C LEU A 268 4.28 14.63 -26.55
N GLU A 269 4.48 15.07 -27.79
CA GLU A 269 5.75 15.64 -28.24
C GLU A 269 6.04 16.96 -27.53
N VAL A 270 5.07 17.89 -27.43
CA VAL A 270 5.22 19.15 -26.67
C VAL A 270 5.53 18.88 -25.19
N SER A 271 4.81 17.95 -24.56
CA SER A 271 5.09 17.51 -23.18
C SER A 271 6.52 16.98 -23.01
N THR A 272 6.99 16.16 -23.95
CA THR A 272 8.35 15.61 -23.95
C THR A 272 9.42 16.70 -24.15
N GLN A 273 9.19 17.62 -25.10
CA GLN A 273 10.11 18.72 -25.41
C GLN A 273 10.24 19.70 -24.24
N GLN A 274 9.13 20.12 -23.63
CA GLN A 274 9.12 20.99 -22.45
C GLN A 274 9.53 20.27 -21.15
N ARG A 275 9.59 18.93 -21.15
CA ARG A 275 9.77 18.07 -19.96
C ARG A 275 8.73 18.34 -18.87
N ARG A 276 7.50 18.65 -19.27
CA ARG A 276 6.36 18.93 -18.37
C ARG A 276 5.35 17.78 -18.43
N PRO A 277 4.71 17.41 -17.31
CA PRO A 277 3.64 16.41 -17.34
C PRO A 277 2.47 16.86 -18.21
N LEU A 278 1.71 15.91 -18.77
CA LEU A 278 0.49 16.17 -19.54
C LEU A 278 -0.73 15.57 -18.83
N VAL A 279 -1.80 16.37 -18.71
CA VAL A 279 -3.14 15.85 -18.37
C VAL A 279 -4.09 16.06 -19.54
N ILE A 280 -4.75 14.98 -19.94
CA ILE A 280 -5.78 14.97 -20.97
C ILE A 280 -7.16 15.00 -20.30
N ILE A 281 -7.94 16.03 -20.57
CA ILE A 281 -9.35 16.15 -20.17
C ILE A 281 -10.18 16.05 -21.46
N ALA A 282 -10.84 14.92 -21.68
CA ALA A 282 -11.61 14.62 -22.90
C ALA A 282 -12.99 14.06 -22.55
N GLU A 283 -13.95 14.03 -23.49
CA GLU A 283 -15.22 13.30 -23.26
C GLU A 283 -14.94 11.86 -22.81
N ASP A 284 -14.02 11.20 -23.52
CA ASP A 284 -13.47 9.91 -23.17
C ASP A 284 -12.08 9.76 -23.79
N ILE A 285 -11.28 8.82 -23.27
CA ILE A 285 -10.07 8.35 -23.93
C ILE A 285 -10.04 6.83 -23.91
N GLU A 286 -9.97 6.22 -25.09
CA GLU A 286 -10.14 4.78 -25.26
C GLU A 286 -9.23 4.22 -26.37
N GLY A 287 -9.34 2.91 -26.61
CA GLY A 287 -8.62 2.24 -27.70
C GLY A 287 -7.10 2.40 -27.65
N GLU A 288 -6.52 2.77 -28.79
CA GLU A 288 -5.07 2.81 -29.01
C GLU A 288 -4.43 4.00 -28.27
N ALA A 289 -5.08 5.16 -28.25
CA ALA A 289 -4.63 6.35 -27.54
C ALA A 289 -4.37 6.10 -26.05
N LEU A 290 -5.35 5.50 -25.35
CA LEU A 290 -5.23 5.14 -23.94
C LEU A 290 -4.07 4.15 -23.69
N ALA A 291 -3.94 3.14 -24.56
CA ALA A 291 -2.88 2.14 -24.45
C ALA A 291 -1.48 2.75 -24.61
N VAL A 292 -1.30 3.70 -25.54
CA VAL A 292 -0.04 4.43 -25.75
C VAL A 292 0.30 5.32 -24.55
N CYS A 293 -0.66 6.05 -23.97
CA CYS A 293 -0.42 6.84 -22.75
C CYS A 293 0.03 5.96 -21.57
N ILE A 294 -0.68 4.86 -21.31
CA ILE A 294 -0.35 3.92 -20.22
C ILE A 294 1.05 3.31 -20.44
N LEU A 295 1.34 2.84 -21.64
CA LEU A 295 2.59 2.13 -21.96
C LEU A 295 3.82 3.05 -21.88
N ASN A 296 3.73 4.32 -22.31
CA ASN A 296 4.84 5.26 -22.16
C ASN A 296 5.03 5.70 -20.70
N LYS A 297 3.95 5.85 -19.92
CA LYS A 297 4.03 6.11 -18.47
C LYS A 297 4.69 4.95 -17.72
N LEU A 298 4.30 3.71 -18.01
CA LEU A 298 4.89 2.51 -17.38
C LEU A 298 6.36 2.29 -17.74
N ARG A 299 6.83 2.83 -18.87
CA ARG A 299 8.26 2.85 -19.25
C ARG A 299 9.04 4.05 -18.66
N GLY A 300 8.37 4.96 -17.95
CA GLY A 300 8.97 6.20 -17.43
C GLY A 300 9.37 7.20 -18.51
N GLN A 301 8.86 7.06 -19.74
CA GLN A 301 9.23 7.93 -20.87
C GLN A 301 8.42 9.23 -20.91
N LEU A 302 7.18 9.20 -20.39
CA LEU A 302 6.24 10.32 -20.36
C LEU A 302 5.53 10.35 -19.01
N GLN A 303 5.38 11.55 -18.43
CA GLN A 303 4.50 11.78 -17.28
C GLN A 303 3.13 12.23 -17.82
N VAL A 304 2.24 11.27 -18.03
CA VAL A 304 0.89 11.52 -18.58
C VAL A 304 -0.19 10.89 -17.72
N ALA A 305 -1.31 11.58 -17.58
CA ALA A 305 -2.56 11.05 -17.05
C ALA A 305 -3.75 11.53 -17.89
N ALA A 306 -4.88 10.84 -17.79
CA ALA A 306 -6.10 11.25 -18.48
C ALA A 306 -7.34 11.03 -17.61
N VAL A 307 -8.29 11.97 -17.73
CA VAL A 307 -9.53 12.05 -16.97
C VAL A 307 -10.68 12.33 -17.95
N LYS A 308 -11.89 11.90 -17.60
CA LYS A 308 -13.08 12.26 -18.40
C LYS A 308 -13.53 13.68 -18.04
N ALA A 309 -14.09 14.39 -18.99
CA ALA A 309 -14.66 15.72 -18.76
C ALA A 309 -15.89 15.64 -17.83
N PRO A 310 -16.10 16.65 -16.96
CA PRO A 310 -17.26 16.72 -16.09
C PRO A 310 -18.55 17.06 -16.86
N GLY A 311 -19.70 16.66 -16.33
CA GLY A 311 -21.01 16.91 -16.94
C GLY A 311 -21.30 16.06 -18.19
N PHE A 312 -22.31 16.49 -18.94
CA PHE A 312 -22.81 15.88 -20.18
C PHE A 312 -23.43 16.98 -21.07
N GLY A 313 -23.51 16.75 -22.38
CA GLY A 313 -24.10 17.71 -23.34
C GLY A 313 -23.49 19.11 -23.27
N ASP A 314 -24.31 20.14 -23.41
CA ASP A 314 -23.86 21.54 -23.44
C ASP A 314 -23.30 22.03 -22.09
N ASN A 315 -23.65 21.36 -20.98
CA ASN A 315 -23.00 21.62 -19.69
C ASN A 315 -21.53 21.15 -19.70
N ARG A 316 -21.21 20.05 -20.41
CA ARG A 316 -19.82 19.60 -20.61
C ARG A 316 -19.03 20.60 -21.46
N LYS A 317 -19.60 21.07 -22.58
CA LYS A 317 -19.02 22.17 -23.38
C LYS A 317 -18.72 23.39 -22.50
N SER A 318 -19.69 23.78 -21.67
CA SER A 318 -19.61 24.96 -20.81
C SER A 318 -18.52 24.84 -19.73
N ILE A 319 -18.40 23.69 -19.05
CA ILE A 319 -17.39 23.48 -18.00
C ILE A 319 -15.99 23.32 -18.62
N LEU A 320 -15.85 22.72 -19.82
CA LEU A 320 -14.58 22.73 -20.56
C LEU A 320 -14.14 24.16 -20.91
N GLY A 321 -15.08 25.04 -21.29
CA GLY A 321 -14.80 26.47 -21.47
C GLY A 321 -14.40 27.18 -20.17
N ASP A 322 -14.97 26.80 -19.02
CA ASP A 322 -14.57 27.36 -17.73
C ASP A 322 -13.15 26.88 -17.31
N LEU A 323 -12.81 25.61 -17.57
CA LEU A 323 -11.47 25.05 -17.38
C LEU A 323 -10.43 25.68 -18.31
N ALA A 324 -10.81 25.98 -19.56
CA ALA A 324 -9.98 26.70 -20.51
C ALA A 324 -9.61 28.10 -20.01
N ILE A 325 -10.60 28.87 -19.55
CA ILE A 325 -10.40 30.21 -18.97
C ILE A 325 -9.56 30.15 -17.69
N LEU A 326 -9.75 29.13 -16.84
CA LEU A 326 -8.95 28.95 -15.63
C LEU A 326 -7.48 28.60 -15.93
N THR A 327 -7.21 27.84 -16.99
CA THR A 327 -5.87 27.30 -17.28
C THR A 327 -5.12 28.05 -18.39
N ASP A 328 -5.72 29.08 -19.00
CA ASP A 328 -5.20 29.75 -20.21
C ASP A 328 -4.99 28.76 -21.38
N GLY A 329 -5.94 27.84 -21.56
CA GLY A 329 -5.92 26.82 -22.60
C GLY A 329 -7.01 27.01 -23.66
N THR A 330 -6.90 26.31 -24.78
CA THR A 330 -7.93 26.26 -25.84
C THR A 330 -8.69 24.93 -25.78
N VAL A 331 -10.02 24.96 -25.93
CA VAL A 331 -10.82 23.74 -26.10
C VAL A 331 -10.78 23.31 -27.58
N PHE A 332 -10.30 22.10 -27.83
CA PHE A 332 -10.30 21.49 -29.16
C PHE A 332 -11.71 21.03 -29.52
N THR A 333 -12.25 21.58 -30.62
CA THR A 333 -13.59 21.29 -31.15
C THR A 333 -13.65 21.52 -32.65
N ASP A 334 -14.27 20.57 -33.37
CA ASP A 334 -14.50 20.66 -34.82
C ASP A 334 -15.43 21.81 -35.22
N GLU A 335 -16.27 22.31 -34.30
CA GLU A 335 -17.19 23.44 -34.56
C GLU A 335 -16.43 24.73 -34.92
N LEU A 336 -15.14 24.81 -34.55
CA LEU A 336 -14.23 25.92 -34.84
C LEU A 336 -13.03 25.50 -35.73
N ASP A 337 -13.05 24.29 -36.29
CA ASP A 337 -11.93 23.62 -36.99
C ASP A 337 -10.62 23.49 -36.18
N ILE A 338 -10.69 23.56 -34.84
CA ILE A 338 -9.55 23.45 -33.93
C ILE A 338 -9.30 21.97 -33.62
N LYS A 339 -8.47 21.34 -34.46
CA LYS A 339 -8.21 19.89 -34.44
C LYS A 339 -6.98 19.50 -33.60
N LEU A 340 -7.07 18.34 -32.95
CA LEU A 340 -6.06 17.78 -32.05
C LEU A 340 -4.74 17.43 -32.77
N ASP A 341 -4.80 17.03 -34.03
CA ASP A 341 -3.65 16.73 -34.91
C ASP A 341 -2.72 17.94 -35.16
N LYS A 342 -3.16 19.14 -34.75
CA LYS A 342 -2.43 20.41 -34.89
C LYS A 342 -2.19 21.15 -33.57
N ALA A 343 -2.31 20.46 -32.42
CA ALA A 343 -2.12 21.08 -31.12
C ALA A 343 -0.72 21.72 -30.98
N THR A 344 -0.67 23.05 -30.84
CA THR A 344 0.56 23.81 -30.56
C THR A 344 0.75 23.99 -29.05
N PRO A 345 1.95 24.34 -28.58
CA PRO A 345 2.19 24.65 -27.16
C PRO A 345 1.23 25.67 -26.57
N ASP A 346 0.90 26.71 -27.34
CA ASP A 346 0.08 27.86 -26.91
C ASP A 346 -1.43 27.53 -26.85
N MET A 347 -1.85 26.35 -27.33
CA MET A 347 -3.22 25.85 -27.18
C MET A 347 -3.40 25.01 -25.91
N LEU A 348 -2.31 24.54 -25.28
CA LEU A 348 -2.36 23.72 -24.08
C LEU A 348 -2.42 24.61 -22.84
N GLY A 349 -3.46 24.40 -22.02
CA GLY A 349 -3.58 25.09 -20.74
C GLY A 349 -2.45 24.72 -19.78
N SER A 350 -2.26 25.53 -18.74
CA SER A 350 -1.19 25.39 -17.76
C SER A 350 -1.73 25.64 -16.34
N THR A 351 -1.22 24.90 -15.36
CA THR A 351 -1.59 25.06 -13.94
C THR A 351 -0.39 24.70 -13.06
N GLY A 352 -0.23 25.35 -11.91
CA GLY A 352 0.91 25.15 -11.01
C GLY A 352 0.97 23.73 -10.42
N SER A 353 -0.18 23.08 -10.22
CA SER A 353 -0.25 21.63 -9.94
C SER A 353 -1.66 21.08 -10.19
N ILE A 354 -1.74 19.75 -10.36
CA ILE A 354 -3.02 19.03 -10.43
C ILE A 354 -2.94 17.75 -9.59
N THR A 355 -4.03 17.42 -8.91
CA THR A 355 -4.20 16.18 -8.14
C THR A 355 -5.42 15.43 -8.68
N ILE A 356 -5.27 14.16 -9.03
CA ILE A 356 -6.33 13.31 -9.61
C ILE A 356 -6.45 12.04 -8.77
N THR A 357 -7.64 11.76 -8.24
CA THR A 357 -7.96 10.54 -7.49
C THR A 357 -8.73 9.55 -8.37
N LYS A 358 -9.26 8.48 -7.76
CA LYS A 358 -10.23 7.55 -8.38
C LYS A 358 -11.53 8.24 -8.82
N GLU A 359 -11.91 9.34 -8.17
CA GLU A 359 -13.24 9.96 -8.30
C GLU A 359 -13.20 11.47 -8.58
N ASP A 360 -12.10 12.15 -8.23
CA ASP A 360 -11.93 13.61 -8.33
C ASP A 360 -10.75 14.04 -9.21
N THR A 361 -10.85 15.25 -9.76
CA THR A 361 -9.71 16.05 -10.24
C THR A 361 -9.74 17.41 -9.57
N ILE A 362 -8.59 17.87 -9.08
CA ILE A 362 -8.39 19.19 -8.46
C ILE A 362 -7.26 19.92 -9.19
N VAL A 363 -7.59 21.05 -9.81
CA VAL A 363 -6.71 21.98 -10.52
C VAL A 363 -6.32 23.11 -9.57
N LEU A 364 -5.03 23.40 -9.42
CA LEU A 364 -4.50 24.41 -8.48
C LEU A 364 -3.53 25.37 -9.16
N ASN A 365 -3.70 26.67 -8.91
CA ASN A 365 -2.95 27.77 -9.54
C ASN A 365 -3.01 27.69 -11.07
N GLY A 366 -4.22 27.78 -11.63
CA GLY A 366 -4.42 27.89 -13.08
C GLY A 366 -3.70 29.13 -13.65
N SER A 367 -3.23 29.05 -14.89
CA SER A 367 -2.46 30.15 -15.52
C SER A 367 -3.34 31.27 -16.10
N GLY A 368 -4.67 31.12 -16.07
CA GLY A 368 -5.63 32.08 -16.59
C GLY A 368 -5.57 33.44 -15.91
N SER A 369 -5.83 34.51 -16.66
CA SER A 369 -5.86 35.86 -16.09
C SER A 369 -7.06 36.08 -15.17
N LYS A 370 -6.82 36.74 -14.03
CA LYS A 370 -7.85 37.07 -13.03
C LYS A 370 -9.02 37.84 -13.64
N ASP A 371 -8.74 38.73 -14.60
CA ASP A 371 -9.74 39.53 -15.29
C ASP A 371 -10.65 38.67 -16.18
N ALA A 372 -10.10 37.68 -16.90
CA ALA A 372 -10.90 36.73 -17.68
C ALA A 372 -11.76 35.83 -16.79
N ILE A 373 -11.22 35.35 -15.66
CA ILE A 373 -11.96 34.57 -14.66
C ILE A 373 -13.08 35.42 -14.04
N ALA A 374 -12.82 36.69 -13.70
CA ALA A 374 -13.81 37.61 -13.16
C ALA A 374 -14.94 37.91 -14.16
N GLN A 375 -14.59 38.25 -15.41
CA GLN A 375 -15.57 38.45 -16.49
C GLN A 375 -16.40 37.18 -16.73
N ARG A 376 -15.80 35.99 -16.66
CA ARG A 376 -16.53 34.72 -16.78
C ARG A 376 -17.49 34.49 -15.62
N CYS A 377 -17.11 34.86 -14.39
CA CYS A 377 -18.01 34.84 -13.24
C CYS A 377 -19.18 35.81 -13.41
N GLU A 378 -18.95 37.00 -13.97
CA GLU A 378 -20.02 37.97 -14.26
C GLU A 378 -20.97 37.51 -15.37
N GLN A 379 -20.47 36.88 -16.44
CA GLN A 379 -21.29 36.22 -17.46
C GLN A 379 -22.24 35.19 -16.82
N ILE A 380 -21.71 34.31 -15.96
CA ILE A 380 -22.50 33.26 -15.30
C ILE A 380 -23.54 33.89 -14.34
N ARG A 381 -23.18 34.92 -13.56
CA ARG A 381 -24.13 35.68 -12.72
C ARG A 381 -25.24 36.34 -13.55
N GLY A 382 -24.91 36.87 -14.73
CA GLY A 382 -25.87 37.46 -15.66
C GLY A 382 -26.94 36.46 -16.11
N VAL A 383 -26.55 35.24 -16.48
CA VAL A 383 -27.51 34.18 -16.84
C VAL A 383 -28.31 33.68 -15.63
N ILE A 384 -27.70 33.58 -14.44
CA ILE A 384 -28.45 33.23 -13.20
C ILE A 384 -29.52 34.29 -12.87
N ALA A 385 -29.28 35.56 -13.20
CA ALA A 385 -30.22 36.65 -12.97
C ALA A 385 -31.37 36.73 -13.99
N ASP A 386 -31.31 35.98 -15.10
CA ASP A 386 -32.34 35.99 -16.13
C ASP A 386 -33.64 35.31 -15.62
N PRO A 387 -34.82 35.96 -15.69
CA PRO A 387 -36.07 35.35 -15.25
C PRO A 387 -36.53 34.17 -16.11
N THR A 388 -36.01 34.00 -17.34
CA THR A 388 -36.37 32.92 -18.26
C THR A 388 -35.60 31.61 -18.01
N THR A 389 -34.42 31.68 -17.39
CA THR A 389 -33.60 30.50 -17.06
C THR A 389 -34.27 29.63 -15.99
N SER A 390 -34.28 28.32 -16.19
CA SER A 390 -34.93 27.34 -15.29
C SER A 390 -34.28 27.27 -13.92
N GLU A 391 -35.02 26.86 -12.88
CA GLU A 391 -34.47 26.64 -11.52
C GLU A 391 -33.35 25.58 -11.54
N TYR A 392 -33.52 24.51 -12.31
CA TYR A 392 -32.50 23.47 -12.53
C TYR A 392 -31.23 24.02 -13.22
N GLU A 393 -31.39 24.96 -14.15
CA GLU A 393 -30.25 25.60 -14.82
C GLU A 393 -29.55 26.58 -13.87
N LYS A 394 -30.31 27.31 -13.05
CA LYS A 394 -29.78 28.19 -12.00
C LYS A 394 -28.96 27.41 -10.97
N GLU A 395 -29.41 26.22 -10.56
CA GLU A 395 -28.63 25.30 -9.71
C GLU A 395 -27.27 24.94 -10.35
N LYS A 396 -27.26 24.47 -11.60
CA LYS A 396 -26.00 24.08 -12.28
C LYS A 396 -25.10 25.25 -12.66
N LEU A 397 -25.67 26.45 -12.88
CA LEU A 397 -24.90 27.68 -13.03
C LEU A 397 -24.30 28.15 -11.70
N GLN A 398 -25.01 27.99 -10.58
CA GLN A 398 -24.49 28.27 -9.23
C GLN A 398 -23.35 27.32 -8.85
N GLU A 399 -23.47 26.01 -9.14
CA GLU A 399 -22.37 25.04 -8.98
C GLU A 399 -21.12 25.47 -9.73
N ARG A 400 -21.27 25.86 -11.01
CA ARG A 400 -20.16 26.33 -11.86
C ARG A 400 -19.56 27.63 -11.33
N LEU A 401 -20.39 28.59 -10.91
CA LEU A 401 -19.94 29.85 -10.32
C LEU A 401 -19.16 29.60 -9.02
N ALA A 402 -19.63 28.71 -8.15
CA ALA A 402 -18.92 28.33 -6.92
C ALA A 402 -17.57 27.66 -7.24
N LYS A 403 -17.56 26.68 -8.17
CA LYS A 403 -16.36 25.98 -8.62
C LYS A 403 -15.33 26.86 -9.35
N LEU A 404 -15.73 28.04 -9.84
CA LEU A 404 -14.85 29.01 -10.51
C LEU A 404 -14.44 30.20 -9.59
N SER A 405 -15.27 30.58 -8.62
CA SER A 405 -15.05 31.79 -7.79
C SER A 405 -14.78 31.54 -6.29
N GLY A 406 -15.08 30.36 -5.76
CA GLY A 406 -14.75 29.99 -4.37
C GLY A 406 -13.27 29.71 -4.12
N GLY A 407 -12.50 29.49 -5.19
CA GLY A 407 -11.08 29.17 -5.13
C GLY A 407 -10.78 27.83 -4.45
N VAL A 408 -9.50 27.64 -4.09
CA VAL A 408 -9.02 26.45 -3.39
C VAL A 408 -8.07 26.84 -2.28
N ALA A 409 -8.38 26.40 -1.06
CA ALA A 409 -7.48 26.49 0.07
C ALA A 409 -6.41 25.39 -0.01
N VAL A 410 -5.15 25.78 0.15
CA VAL A 410 -3.99 24.90 0.23
C VAL A 410 -3.37 25.07 1.61
N ILE A 411 -3.57 24.06 2.45
CA ILE A 411 -2.86 23.92 3.73
C ILE A 411 -1.51 23.28 3.42
N LYS A 412 -0.41 23.97 3.70
CA LYS A 412 0.95 23.41 3.66
C LYS A 412 1.31 23.00 5.08
N VAL A 413 1.51 21.71 5.29
CA VAL A 413 1.78 21.11 6.59
C VAL A 413 3.27 21.19 6.90
N GLY A 414 3.64 21.98 7.89
CA GLY A 414 5.01 22.18 8.33
C GLY A 414 5.43 21.23 9.45
N GLY A 415 6.74 20.98 9.55
CA GLY A 415 7.33 20.13 10.59
C GLY A 415 8.86 20.09 10.53
N SER A 416 9.47 19.35 11.45
CA SER A 416 10.93 19.24 11.61
C SER A 416 11.53 18.04 10.86
N SER A 417 10.71 17.10 10.39
CA SER A 417 11.13 15.92 9.65
C SER A 417 10.03 15.40 8.71
N GLU A 418 10.41 14.66 7.66
CA GLU A 418 9.48 14.04 6.69
C GLU A 418 8.43 13.14 7.38
N VAL A 419 8.83 12.39 8.41
CA VAL A 419 7.94 11.47 9.15
C VAL A 419 6.91 12.25 9.99
N GLU A 420 7.32 13.37 10.60
CA GLU A 420 6.43 14.26 11.36
C GLU A 420 5.46 14.99 10.43
N VAL A 421 5.96 15.54 9.31
CA VAL A 421 5.12 16.17 8.28
C VAL A 421 4.10 15.17 7.73
N GLY A 422 4.51 13.92 7.48
CA GLY A 422 3.62 12.84 7.03
C GLY A 422 2.50 12.52 8.03
N GLU A 423 2.83 12.30 9.31
CA GLU A 423 1.83 12.03 10.37
C GLU A 423 0.84 13.18 10.53
N LYS A 424 1.35 14.41 10.55
CA LYS A 424 0.56 15.62 10.73
C LYS A 424 -0.33 15.89 9.51
N LYS A 425 0.15 15.57 8.30
CA LYS A 425 -0.59 15.65 7.05
C LYS A 425 -1.73 14.64 7.00
N ASP A 426 -1.49 13.40 7.45
CA ASP A 426 -2.55 12.40 7.60
C ASP A 426 -3.65 12.94 8.56
N ARG A 427 -3.28 13.45 9.74
CA ARG A 427 -4.24 14.09 10.68
C ARG A 427 -4.99 15.30 10.09
N PHE A 428 -4.33 16.13 9.29
CA PHE A 428 -4.98 17.24 8.58
C PHE A 428 -6.01 16.75 7.57
N VAL A 429 -5.75 15.65 6.86
CA VAL A 429 -6.68 15.05 5.89
C VAL A 429 -7.89 14.43 6.61
N ASP A 430 -7.65 13.65 7.66
CA ASP A 430 -8.72 13.01 8.44
C ASP A 430 -9.68 14.05 9.04
N ALA A 431 -9.15 15.10 9.67
CA ALA A 431 -9.94 16.20 10.24
C ALA A 431 -10.72 17.03 9.19
N LEU A 432 -10.17 17.16 7.99
CA LEU A 432 -10.79 17.85 6.85
C LEU A 432 -11.93 17.01 6.25
N ASN A 433 -11.79 15.69 6.22
CA ASN A 433 -12.87 14.78 5.81
C ASN A 433 -13.99 14.74 6.85
N ALA A 434 -13.64 14.61 8.14
CA ALA A 434 -14.60 14.57 9.25
C ALA A 434 -15.43 15.86 9.34
N THR A 435 -14.81 17.03 9.13
CA THR A 435 -15.55 18.31 9.08
C THR A 435 -16.48 18.43 7.89
N ARG A 436 -16.08 18.00 6.68
CA ARG A 436 -17.01 17.93 5.54
C ARG A 436 -18.20 17.02 5.86
N ALA A 437 -17.93 15.82 6.35
CA ALA A 437 -18.95 14.86 6.76
C ALA A 437 -19.93 15.40 7.84
N ALA A 438 -19.44 16.28 8.72
CA ALA A 438 -20.23 16.94 9.76
C ALA A 438 -21.02 18.17 9.26
N VAL A 439 -20.52 18.88 8.24
CA VAL A 439 -21.23 19.99 7.58
C VAL A 439 -22.31 19.47 6.63
N GLU A 440 -22.08 18.34 5.96
CA GLU A 440 -23.05 17.66 5.09
C GLU A 440 -24.22 17.05 5.87
N GLU A 441 -23.92 16.26 6.91
CA GLU A 441 -24.92 15.38 7.56
C GLU A 441 -25.13 15.65 9.06
N GLY A 442 -24.38 16.55 9.68
CA GLY A 442 -24.49 16.86 11.10
C GLY A 442 -23.67 15.96 12.03
N ILE A 443 -23.84 16.17 13.33
CA ILE A 443 -23.03 15.64 14.43
C ILE A 443 -23.85 14.89 15.47
N LEU A 444 -23.15 14.03 16.22
CA LEU A 444 -23.64 13.22 17.33
C LEU A 444 -22.71 13.35 18.56
N PRO A 445 -23.22 13.07 19.79
CA PRO A 445 -22.37 12.98 20.98
C PRO A 445 -21.36 11.84 20.84
N GLY A 446 -20.08 12.20 20.83
CA GLY A 446 -19.02 11.36 20.31
C GLY A 446 -18.47 10.29 21.27
N GLY A 447 -17.31 9.74 20.92
CA GLY A 447 -16.65 8.69 21.71
C GLY A 447 -17.45 7.39 21.78
N GLY A 448 -18.33 7.14 20.82
CA GLY A 448 -19.27 6.02 20.82
C GLY A 448 -20.48 6.19 21.76
N THR A 449 -20.68 7.37 22.38
CA THR A 449 -21.83 7.64 23.27
C THR A 449 -23.15 7.41 22.54
N ALA A 450 -23.30 7.99 21.34
CA ALA A 450 -24.51 7.83 20.53
C ALA A 450 -24.86 6.35 20.22
N LEU A 451 -23.87 5.48 20.00
CA LEU A 451 -24.07 4.04 19.79
C LEU A 451 -24.52 3.31 21.06
N ILE A 452 -24.05 3.73 22.25
CA ILE A 452 -24.55 3.21 23.53
C ILE A 452 -26.04 3.60 23.72
N LYS A 453 -26.41 4.85 23.46
CA LYS A 453 -27.81 5.30 23.56
C LYS A 453 -28.70 4.56 22.56
N ALA A 454 -28.23 4.34 21.34
CA ALA A 454 -28.94 3.53 20.33
C ALA A 454 -29.11 2.07 20.77
N SER A 455 -28.11 1.47 21.43
CA SER A 455 -28.22 0.12 22.03
C SER A 455 -29.31 0.06 23.11
N ALA A 456 -29.38 1.08 23.96
CA ALA A 456 -30.37 1.15 25.04
C ALA A 456 -31.81 1.35 24.53
N HIS A 457 -32.01 2.18 23.49
CA HIS A 457 -33.34 2.65 23.08
C HIS A 457 -33.85 2.03 21.77
N ALA A 458 -33.04 1.95 20.72
CA ALA A 458 -33.51 1.56 19.38
C ALA A 458 -33.71 0.05 19.19
N LEU A 459 -33.05 -0.78 20.01
CA LEU A 459 -32.92 -2.22 19.78
C LEU A 459 -33.82 -3.11 20.68
N ASN A 460 -34.78 -2.52 21.39
CA ASN A 460 -35.70 -3.29 22.24
C ASN A 460 -36.95 -3.77 21.50
N GLU A 461 -37.40 -3.03 20.49
CA GLU A 461 -38.70 -3.22 19.82
C GLU A 461 -38.57 -3.58 18.32
N VAL A 462 -37.36 -3.93 17.86
CA VAL A 462 -37.11 -4.33 16.47
C VAL A 462 -37.92 -5.59 16.13
N PRO A 463 -38.81 -5.56 15.13
CA PRO A 463 -39.65 -6.71 14.79
C PRO A 463 -38.83 -7.80 14.10
N THR A 464 -38.91 -9.03 14.60
CA THR A 464 -38.16 -10.18 14.08
C THR A 464 -39.07 -11.37 13.83
N ALA A 465 -38.95 -12.03 12.67
CA ALA A 465 -39.84 -13.11 12.28
C ALA A 465 -39.54 -14.45 12.96
N ASN A 466 -38.32 -14.64 13.50
CA ASN A 466 -37.93 -15.85 14.22
C ASN A 466 -36.82 -15.58 15.27
N PHE A 467 -36.51 -16.60 16.07
CA PHE A 467 -35.50 -16.53 17.15
C PHE A 467 -34.10 -16.17 16.64
N ASP A 468 -33.67 -16.71 15.49
CA ASP A 468 -32.34 -16.41 14.94
C ASP A 468 -32.21 -14.95 14.49
N GLN A 469 -33.31 -14.33 14.03
CA GLN A 469 -33.35 -12.88 13.79
C GLN A 469 -33.29 -12.09 15.10
N GLN A 470 -34.01 -12.50 16.16
CA GLN A 470 -33.92 -11.87 17.49
C GLN A 470 -32.50 -11.96 18.08
N LEU A 471 -31.81 -13.06 17.82
CA LEU A 471 -30.41 -13.27 18.19
C LEU A 471 -29.47 -12.38 17.33
N GLY A 472 -29.78 -12.19 16.05
CA GLY A 472 -29.11 -11.20 15.18
C GLY A 472 -29.21 -9.76 15.69
N VAL A 473 -30.40 -9.34 16.16
CA VAL A 473 -30.57 -8.04 16.84
C VAL A 473 -29.73 -7.96 18.10
N SER A 474 -29.69 -9.05 18.88
CA SER A 474 -28.91 -9.15 20.12
C SER A 474 -27.39 -9.10 19.89
N ILE A 475 -26.90 -9.60 18.74
CA ILE A 475 -25.50 -9.45 18.31
C ILE A 475 -25.16 -7.96 18.14
N VAL A 476 -25.97 -7.22 17.38
CA VAL A 476 -25.75 -5.78 17.14
C VAL A 476 -25.81 -5.00 18.44
N LYS A 477 -26.82 -5.26 19.29
CA LYS A 477 -27.01 -4.60 20.59
C LYS A 477 -25.76 -4.68 21.48
N ASN A 478 -25.11 -5.84 21.52
CA ASN A 478 -23.84 -6.01 22.22
C ASN A 478 -22.66 -5.38 21.47
N ALA A 479 -22.54 -5.60 20.17
CA ALA A 479 -21.39 -5.18 19.37
C ALA A 479 -21.21 -3.66 19.29
N ILE A 480 -22.29 -2.88 19.19
CA ILE A 480 -22.20 -1.41 19.08
C ILE A 480 -21.72 -0.72 20.35
N THR A 481 -21.65 -1.42 21.49
CA THR A 481 -20.97 -0.92 22.71
C THR A 481 -19.45 -0.99 22.61
N ARG A 482 -18.89 -1.77 21.67
CA ARG A 482 -17.45 -2.08 21.62
C ARG A 482 -16.55 -0.87 21.34
N PRO A 483 -16.88 0.08 20.43
CA PRO A 483 -16.02 1.25 20.19
C PRO A 483 -15.77 2.07 21.45
N ALA A 484 -16.82 2.43 22.19
CA ALA A 484 -16.71 3.12 23.47
C ALA A 484 -15.89 2.31 24.49
N ARG A 485 -16.16 0.99 24.61
CA ARG A 485 -15.38 0.11 25.50
C ARG A 485 -13.88 0.12 25.17
N THR A 486 -13.53 0.02 23.89
CA THR A 486 -12.14 0.06 23.41
C THR A 486 -11.48 1.42 23.68
N ILE A 487 -12.19 2.55 23.55
CA ILE A 487 -11.68 3.89 23.90
C ILE A 487 -11.34 3.97 25.41
N ILE A 488 -12.23 3.46 26.26
CA ILE A 488 -12.07 3.46 27.72
C ILE A 488 -10.94 2.50 28.16
N GLU A 489 -10.85 1.33 27.53
CA GLU A 489 -9.75 0.37 27.70
C GLU A 489 -8.40 0.96 27.27
N ASN A 490 -8.34 1.68 26.15
CA ASN A 490 -7.12 2.36 25.71
C ASN A 490 -6.68 3.44 26.71
N ALA A 491 -7.64 4.15 27.30
CA ALA A 491 -7.40 5.10 28.40
C ALA A 491 -6.96 4.47 29.73
N GLY A 492 -6.97 3.12 29.85
CA GLY A 492 -6.55 2.39 31.04
C GLY A 492 -7.63 2.31 32.13
N LEU A 493 -8.91 2.43 31.77
CA LEU A 493 -10.05 2.47 32.68
C LEU A 493 -10.97 1.26 32.48
N GLU A 494 -11.76 0.92 33.50
CA GLU A 494 -12.66 -0.24 33.47
C GLU A 494 -13.91 0.04 32.61
N SER A 495 -13.90 -0.48 31.38
CA SER A 495 -14.94 -0.22 30.39
C SER A 495 -16.32 -0.80 30.76
N SER A 496 -16.37 -1.85 31.59
CA SER A 496 -17.63 -2.44 32.05
C SER A 496 -18.40 -1.49 32.96
N VAL A 497 -17.71 -0.86 33.92
CA VAL A 497 -18.31 0.08 34.88
C VAL A 497 -18.75 1.36 34.18
N VAL A 498 -17.92 1.90 33.28
CA VAL A 498 -18.23 3.16 32.60
C VAL A 498 -19.42 3.02 31.66
N VAL A 499 -19.46 1.95 30.84
CA VAL A 499 -20.59 1.74 29.92
C VAL A 499 -21.87 1.40 30.68
N GLY A 500 -21.82 0.66 31.79
CA GLY A 500 -22.98 0.43 32.65
C GLY A 500 -23.60 1.72 33.19
N LYS A 501 -22.79 2.66 33.68
CA LYS A 501 -23.29 4.00 34.08
C LYS A 501 -23.91 4.79 32.92
N LEU A 502 -23.39 4.63 31.70
CA LEU A 502 -23.96 5.27 30.50
C LEU A 502 -25.27 4.66 30.01
N THR A 503 -25.51 3.36 30.26
CA THR A 503 -26.78 2.66 29.95
C THR A 503 -27.82 2.78 31.04
N ASP A 504 -27.40 2.95 32.30
CA ASP A 504 -28.27 2.81 33.48
C ASP A 504 -28.54 4.18 34.13
N GLU A 505 -27.52 4.78 34.76
CA GLU A 505 -27.63 6.07 35.48
C GLU A 505 -27.83 7.27 34.54
N HIS A 506 -27.43 7.15 33.28
CA HIS A 506 -27.48 8.23 32.29
C HIS A 506 -28.31 7.86 31.05
N ALA A 507 -29.18 6.85 31.15
CA ALA A 507 -29.98 6.33 30.04
C ALA A 507 -30.80 7.39 29.29
N GLY A 508 -31.46 8.28 30.05
CA GLY A 508 -32.41 9.28 29.54
C GLY A 508 -31.80 10.58 29.00
N ASP A 509 -30.49 10.79 29.18
CA ASP A 509 -29.77 11.92 28.59
C ASP A 509 -28.94 11.40 27.41
N PHE A 510 -29.28 11.84 26.20
CA PHE A 510 -28.60 11.43 24.97
C PHE A 510 -27.18 11.98 24.87
N ASN A 511 -26.96 13.22 25.34
CA ASN A 511 -25.67 13.92 25.26
C ASN A 511 -24.70 13.46 26.36
N LYS A 512 -25.20 12.91 27.47
CA LYS A 512 -24.37 12.47 28.59
C LYS A 512 -23.51 11.26 28.21
N GLY A 513 -22.21 11.51 28.07
CA GLY A 513 -21.18 10.52 27.74
C GLY A 513 -20.03 10.56 28.73
N PHE A 514 -18.85 10.09 28.29
CA PHE A 514 -17.65 9.99 29.11
C PHE A 514 -16.41 10.51 28.38
N ASP A 515 -15.83 11.60 28.87
CA ASP A 515 -14.57 12.14 28.40
C ASP A 515 -13.42 11.22 28.85
N SER A 516 -12.92 10.39 27.93
CA SER A 516 -11.82 9.45 28.21
C SER A 516 -10.43 10.12 28.24
N SER A 517 -10.32 11.41 27.90
CA SER A 517 -9.10 12.19 28.11
C SER A 517 -8.95 12.59 29.60
N LYS A 518 -10.03 13.07 30.22
CA LYS A 518 -10.06 13.49 31.64
C LYS A 518 -10.45 12.37 32.61
N GLY A 519 -11.34 11.47 32.21
CA GLY A 519 -11.94 10.43 33.04
C GLY A 519 -13.29 10.82 33.67
N GLU A 520 -14.06 11.70 33.03
CA GLU A 520 -15.23 12.36 33.63
C GLU A 520 -16.52 12.20 32.80
N TYR A 521 -17.68 12.17 33.48
CA TYR A 521 -18.99 12.13 32.82
C TYR A 521 -19.45 13.55 32.46
N VAL A 522 -19.46 13.86 31.18
CA VAL A 522 -19.76 15.20 30.64
C VAL A 522 -20.99 15.16 29.70
N ASP A 523 -21.58 16.32 29.42
CA ASP A 523 -22.33 16.47 28.17
C ASP A 523 -21.28 16.54 27.04
N MET A 524 -21.33 15.58 26.11
CA MET A 524 -20.31 15.43 25.08
C MET A 524 -20.32 16.61 24.09
N ILE A 525 -21.49 17.17 23.80
CA ILE A 525 -21.65 18.28 22.86
C ILE A 525 -21.10 19.57 23.47
N ASN A 526 -21.43 19.85 24.73
CA ASN A 526 -20.90 21.00 25.46
C ASN A 526 -19.40 20.86 25.79
N ALA A 527 -18.87 19.63 25.87
CA ALA A 527 -17.44 19.36 25.96
C ALA A 527 -16.71 19.39 24.60
N GLY A 528 -17.42 19.58 23.47
CA GLY A 528 -16.86 19.59 22.12
C GLY A 528 -16.45 18.21 21.58
N ILE A 529 -16.85 17.11 22.23
CA ILE A 529 -16.53 15.72 21.83
C ILE A 529 -17.63 15.22 20.90
N LEU A 530 -17.40 15.36 19.59
CA LEU A 530 -18.39 15.21 18.54
C LEU A 530 -17.92 14.21 17.48
N ASP A 531 -18.78 13.25 17.12
CA ASP A 531 -18.55 12.34 15.99
C ASP A 531 -19.51 12.73 14.83
N PRO A 532 -19.08 12.82 13.56
CA PRO A 532 -19.97 13.13 12.43
C PRO A 532 -20.98 12.00 12.15
N PHE A 533 -22.25 12.32 11.88
CA PHE A 533 -23.29 11.29 11.64
C PHE A 533 -22.95 10.41 10.43
N LYS A 534 -22.49 11.00 9.32
CA LYS A 534 -22.04 10.27 8.12
C LYS A 534 -20.94 9.25 8.43
N VAL A 535 -19.98 9.58 9.30
CA VAL A 535 -18.90 8.68 9.74
C VAL A 535 -19.46 7.51 10.57
N VAL A 536 -20.25 7.80 11.61
CA VAL A 536 -20.83 6.77 12.50
C VAL A 536 -21.76 5.83 11.72
N ARG A 537 -22.61 6.37 10.84
CA ARG A 537 -23.51 5.60 9.97
C ARG A 537 -22.73 4.70 9.02
N THR A 538 -21.77 5.26 8.28
CA THR A 538 -21.01 4.51 7.26
C THR A 538 -20.21 3.38 7.89
N GLY A 539 -19.48 3.67 8.98
CA GLY A 539 -18.70 2.67 9.69
C GLY A 539 -19.53 1.53 10.27
N LEU A 540 -20.77 1.80 10.72
CA LEU A 540 -21.69 0.75 11.18
C LEU A 540 -22.23 -0.09 10.01
N ILE A 541 -22.63 0.54 8.90
CA ILE A 541 -23.19 -0.15 7.73
C ILE A 541 -22.14 -1.05 7.07
N ASP A 542 -20.94 -0.54 6.80
CA ASP A 542 -19.86 -1.30 6.16
C ASP A 542 -19.41 -2.49 7.04
N ALA A 543 -19.18 -2.22 8.33
CA ALA A 543 -18.81 -3.24 9.29
C ALA A 543 -19.84 -4.38 9.36
N SER A 544 -21.12 -4.03 9.45
CA SER A 544 -22.21 -5.01 9.56
C SER A 544 -22.46 -5.76 8.25
N GLY A 545 -22.33 -5.08 7.11
CA GLY A 545 -22.46 -5.67 5.78
C GLY A 545 -21.43 -6.76 5.52
N VAL A 546 -20.16 -6.49 5.79
CA VAL A 546 -19.09 -7.48 5.60
C VAL A 546 -19.08 -8.55 6.69
N ALA A 547 -19.25 -8.18 7.97
CA ALA A 547 -19.24 -9.14 9.08
C ALA A 547 -20.41 -10.14 9.01
N SER A 548 -21.61 -9.71 8.60
CA SER A 548 -22.75 -10.61 8.42
C SER A 548 -22.62 -11.48 7.16
N LEU A 549 -21.98 -10.99 6.09
CA LEU A 549 -21.64 -11.80 4.91
C LEU A 549 -20.60 -12.88 5.27
N LEU A 550 -19.53 -12.51 5.98
CA LEU A 550 -18.54 -13.44 6.55
C LEU A 550 -19.19 -14.50 7.45
N GLY A 551 -20.18 -14.12 8.26
CA GLY A 551 -20.96 -15.04 9.08
C GLY A 551 -21.69 -16.12 8.28
N THR A 552 -22.08 -15.82 7.04
CA THR A 552 -22.74 -16.77 6.11
C THR A 552 -21.78 -17.66 5.31
N THR A 553 -20.45 -17.51 5.45
CA THR A 553 -19.46 -18.32 4.73
C THR A 553 -19.36 -19.75 5.31
N GLU A 554 -19.75 -20.76 4.52
CA GLU A 554 -19.66 -22.19 4.89
C GLU A 554 -18.41 -22.91 4.32
N VAL A 555 -17.77 -22.36 3.29
CA VAL A 555 -16.52 -22.90 2.72
C VAL A 555 -15.55 -21.76 2.42
N ALA A 556 -14.32 -21.90 2.89
CA ALA A 556 -13.18 -21.06 2.49
C ALA A 556 -12.26 -21.87 1.56
N ILE A 557 -11.78 -21.24 0.49
CA ILE A 557 -10.92 -21.86 -0.53
C ILE A 557 -9.70 -20.98 -0.73
N VAL A 558 -8.50 -21.57 -0.69
CA VAL A 558 -7.22 -20.88 -0.88
C VAL A 558 -6.32 -21.63 -1.86
N ASP A 559 -5.33 -20.94 -2.44
CA ASP A 559 -4.23 -21.61 -3.13
C ASP A 559 -3.44 -22.47 -2.14
N ALA A 560 -3.26 -23.75 -2.47
CA ALA A 560 -2.36 -24.63 -1.73
C ALA A 560 -0.91 -24.13 -1.83
N PRO A 561 -0.06 -24.39 -0.82
CA PRO A 561 1.36 -24.07 -0.89
C PRO A 561 2.04 -24.69 -2.12
N GLU A 562 2.85 -23.92 -2.85
CA GLU A 562 3.66 -24.48 -3.93
C GLU A 562 4.75 -25.40 -3.36
N GLU A 563 4.72 -26.69 -3.72
CA GLU A 563 5.82 -27.60 -3.42
C GLU A 563 7.07 -27.17 -4.20
N LYS A 564 8.12 -26.79 -3.46
CA LYS A 564 9.46 -26.64 -4.03
C LYS A 564 9.98 -28.04 -4.36
N GLY A 565 9.84 -28.43 -5.63
CA GLY A 565 10.07 -29.80 -6.09
C GLY A 565 11.39 -30.41 -5.62
N ALA A 566 11.29 -31.59 -4.99
CA ALA A 566 12.45 -32.36 -4.55
C ALA A 566 13.20 -32.94 -5.77
N GLY A 567 14.48 -32.62 -5.89
CA GLY A 567 15.31 -33.03 -7.03
C GLY A 567 16.05 -34.35 -6.82
N GLY A 568 15.83 -35.30 -7.73
CA GLY A 568 16.77 -36.39 -8.05
C GLY A 568 16.73 -37.64 -7.14
N PRO A 569 16.56 -38.86 -7.69
CA PRO A 569 16.69 -40.10 -6.93
C PRO A 569 18.16 -40.48 -6.67
N PRO A 570 18.49 -41.11 -5.52
CA PRO A 570 19.86 -41.48 -5.19
C PRO A 570 20.31 -42.77 -5.91
N MET A 571 21.41 -42.67 -6.67
CA MET A 571 22.22 -43.81 -7.13
C MET A 571 23.51 -43.87 -6.29
N GLY A 572 24.06 -45.06 -6.07
CA GLY A 572 25.27 -45.25 -5.27
C GLY A 572 26.05 -46.51 -5.65
N GLY A 573 27.06 -46.86 -4.84
CA GLY A 573 27.82 -48.11 -4.95
C GLY A 573 29.35 -47.92 -4.99
N MET A 574 30.06 -48.73 -4.18
CA MET A 574 31.52 -48.98 -4.14
C MET A 574 32.47 -47.77 -3.97
N GLY A 575 33.69 -47.90 -3.41
CA GLY A 575 34.30 -49.04 -2.72
C GLY A 575 35.73 -49.34 -3.18
N GLY A 576 36.74 -49.17 -2.31
CA GLY A 576 38.14 -49.51 -2.64
C GLY A 576 39.18 -49.10 -1.58
N MET A 577 40.13 -50.01 -1.33
CA MET A 577 41.32 -49.95 -0.45
C MET A 577 42.24 -48.73 -0.68
N GLY A 578 43.15 -48.30 0.23
CA GLY A 578 43.65 -48.86 1.50
C GLY A 578 45.17 -49.18 1.44
N GLY A 579 46.02 -48.99 2.46
CA GLY A 579 45.85 -48.53 3.86
C GLY A 579 47.22 -48.40 4.61
N MET A 580 47.22 -48.43 5.96
CA MET A 580 48.34 -48.14 6.90
C MET A 580 48.80 -46.66 6.97
N GLY A 581 49.14 -46.06 8.12
CA GLY A 581 48.98 -46.50 9.52
C GLY A 581 49.88 -45.72 10.50
N GLY A 582 49.38 -45.28 11.68
CA GLY A 582 50.22 -44.65 12.71
C GLY A 582 49.49 -43.85 13.82
N MET A 583 49.40 -44.45 15.01
CA MET A 583 49.23 -43.83 16.35
C MET A 583 48.32 -42.59 16.58
N GLY A 584 47.20 -42.84 17.29
CA GLY A 584 47.05 -42.32 18.66
C GLY A 584 46.37 -40.96 18.87
N GLY A 585 45.03 -40.97 19.00
CA GLY A 585 44.26 -39.86 19.57
C GLY A 585 42.90 -40.33 20.08
N ASP A 586 42.57 -40.00 21.33
CA ASP A 586 41.34 -40.43 22.00
C ASP A 586 40.35 -39.26 22.09
N VAL A 587 39.13 -39.42 21.56
CA VAL A 587 38.11 -38.35 21.49
C VAL A 587 36.71 -38.91 21.73
N LEU A 588 35.96 -38.29 22.64
CA LEU A 588 34.53 -38.59 22.85
C LEU A 588 33.69 -38.18 21.62
N LEU A 589 32.89 -39.11 21.10
CA LEU A 589 31.60 -38.78 20.49
C LEU A 589 30.68 -40.01 20.39
N THR A 590 29.59 -40.01 21.16
CA THR A 590 28.51 -41.00 21.07
C THR A 590 27.45 -40.56 20.07
N TYR A 591 27.02 -41.46 19.18
CA TYR A 591 25.77 -41.31 18.44
C TYR A 591 24.91 -42.58 18.56
N THR A 592 23.60 -42.37 18.66
CA THR A 592 22.57 -43.43 18.74
C THR A 592 22.24 -44.01 17.37
N LEU A 593 21.84 -45.28 17.33
CA LEU A 593 20.61 -45.71 16.64
C LEU A 593 20.09 -47.05 17.20
N ALA A 594 18.84 -47.39 16.87
CA ALA A 594 18.06 -48.47 17.51
C ALA A 594 17.79 -49.64 16.56
N GLN A 595 17.29 -50.77 17.08
CA GLN A 595 16.81 -51.88 16.25
C GLN A 595 15.58 -52.64 16.80
N SER A 596 14.55 -52.70 15.94
CA SER A 596 13.64 -53.83 15.67
C SER A 596 12.68 -54.45 16.71
N ARG A 597 11.40 -54.47 16.29
CA ARG A 597 10.48 -55.65 16.13
C ARG A 597 9.26 -55.87 17.04
N GLU A 598 8.09 -55.68 16.41
CA GLU A 598 6.92 -56.59 16.30
C GLU A 598 6.41 -57.39 17.51
N ALA A 599 5.21 -57.03 18.00
CA ALA A 599 4.10 -57.97 18.28
C ALA A 599 2.74 -57.22 18.32
N ILE A 600 1.64 -57.91 18.03
CA ILE A 600 0.30 -57.35 17.70
C ILE A 600 -0.81 -57.87 18.64
N LEU A 601 -1.99 -57.20 18.65
CA LEU A 601 -3.34 -57.61 19.10
C LEU A 601 -3.86 -57.31 20.54
N THR A 602 -4.89 -56.44 20.58
CA THR A 602 -6.15 -56.43 21.40
C THR A 602 -6.16 -56.48 22.95
N GLY A 603 -7.06 -55.67 23.56
CA GLY A 603 -7.75 -56.09 24.80
C GLY A 603 -8.18 -55.00 25.80
N ASN A 604 -9.37 -54.42 25.61
CA ASN A 604 -10.20 -53.78 26.68
C ASN A 604 -11.55 -54.55 26.65
N PRO A 605 -12.41 -54.65 27.71
CA PRO A 605 -12.61 -53.63 28.76
C PRO A 605 -12.99 -54.11 30.20
N THR A 606 -13.28 -53.12 31.07
CA THR A 606 -14.30 -53.11 32.17
C THR A 606 -13.86 -53.16 33.66
N LYS A 607 -14.36 -52.15 34.43
CA LYS A 607 -15.07 -52.23 35.76
C LYS A 607 -14.30 -52.78 37.00
N THR A 608 -14.48 -52.35 38.26
CA THR A 608 -15.49 -51.48 38.91
C THR A 608 -15.10 -50.95 40.33
N LYS A 609 -15.60 -49.74 40.70
CA LYS A 609 -16.18 -49.31 42.02
C LYS A 609 -15.43 -49.44 43.39
N ARG A 610 -15.40 -48.29 44.12
CA ARG A 610 -15.52 -47.99 45.59
C ARG A 610 -14.26 -47.36 46.25
N ARG A 611 -14.32 -46.66 47.40
CA ARG A 611 -15.18 -45.56 47.96
C ARG A 611 -14.74 -45.29 49.43
N ARG A 612 -14.78 -44.01 49.89
CA ARG A 612 -14.57 -43.47 51.28
C ARG A 612 -13.16 -42.89 51.56
N ARG A 613 -12.92 -41.98 52.53
CA ARG A 613 -13.59 -40.72 53.03
C ARG A 613 -12.92 -40.29 54.37
N TYR A 614 -12.88 -38.97 54.67
CA TYR A 614 -12.41 -38.28 55.91
C TYR A 614 -10.87 -38.32 56.17
N ASN A 615 -10.08 -37.25 56.42
CA ASN A 615 -10.22 -35.87 56.99
C ASN A 615 -10.02 -35.81 58.54
N PRO A 616 -9.61 -34.68 59.19
CA PRO A 616 -8.22 -34.14 59.28
C PRO A 616 -7.80 -33.82 60.77
N LEU A 617 -7.17 -32.64 61.05
CA LEU A 617 -6.74 -32.01 62.34
C LEU A 617 -5.28 -32.33 62.79
N THR A 618 -4.48 -31.50 63.51
CA THR A 618 -4.51 -30.05 63.90
C THR A 618 -3.14 -29.53 64.44
N LEU A 619 -2.86 -28.23 64.22
CA LEU A 619 -2.19 -27.22 65.09
C LEU A 619 -0.71 -27.35 65.60
N THR A 620 -0.19 -26.18 66.02
CA THR A 620 1.19 -25.75 66.40
C THR A 620 1.28 -25.54 67.94
N PRO A 621 2.23 -24.77 68.59
CA PRO A 621 3.56 -24.19 68.21
C PRO A 621 4.69 -24.35 69.31
N VAL A 622 5.82 -23.60 69.18
CA VAL A 622 6.59 -22.83 70.24
C VAL A 622 8.12 -23.08 70.44
N SER A 623 8.94 -22.08 70.05
CA SER A 623 10.29 -21.64 70.58
C SER A 623 11.51 -22.61 70.55
N ASN A 624 12.80 -22.21 70.57
CA ASN A 624 13.61 -20.97 70.38
C ASN A 624 15.10 -21.42 70.10
N ASP A 625 16.23 -20.67 70.06
CA ASP A 625 16.65 -19.27 70.32
C ASP A 625 17.95 -18.93 69.50
N PHE A 626 18.71 -17.86 69.85
CA PHE A 626 20.03 -17.40 69.33
C PHE A 626 20.05 -16.95 67.85
N VAL A 627 20.10 -15.67 67.44
CA VAL A 627 20.73 -14.41 67.95
C VAL A 627 22.27 -14.48 67.85
N LEU A 628 22.97 -13.66 67.03
CA LEU A 628 23.19 -12.18 67.02
C LEU A 628 23.39 -11.64 65.57
N LEU A 629 23.37 -10.35 65.18
CA LEU A 629 22.99 -9.06 65.79
C LEU A 629 22.49 -8.01 64.72
N LEU A 630 23.15 -6.85 64.53
CA LEU A 630 22.65 -5.59 63.89
C LEU A 630 23.73 -4.90 63.00
N ARG A 631 23.54 -3.93 62.07
CA ARG A 631 22.43 -3.04 61.59
C ARG A 631 22.45 -1.54 62.04
N PHE A 632 22.38 -0.61 61.09
CA PHE A 632 21.93 0.82 61.15
C PHE A 632 21.53 1.27 59.70
N ALA A 633 20.65 2.23 59.32
CA ALA A 633 19.85 3.31 59.95
C ALA A 633 20.59 4.67 60.19
N LEU A 634 20.02 5.90 60.08
CA LEU A 634 18.73 6.46 59.55
C LEU A 634 18.82 8.02 59.58
N HIS A 635 18.19 8.81 58.68
CA HIS A 635 17.44 10.07 58.97
C HIS A 635 16.75 10.78 57.76
N ARG A 636 16.21 12.00 57.98
CA ARG A 636 15.14 12.73 57.24
C ARG A 636 15.54 14.18 56.86
N GLU A 637 14.57 14.90 56.25
CA GLU A 637 14.46 16.37 56.00
C GLU A 637 14.93 16.83 54.60
N THR A 638 14.25 17.62 53.73
CA THR A 638 13.06 18.53 53.65
C THR A 638 13.38 20.02 53.48
N VAL A 639 12.58 20.70 52.63
CA VAL A 639 12.45 22.17 52.43
C VAL A 639 13.47 22.88 51.48
N ASP A 640 13.10 22.90 50.18
CA ASP A 640 12.70 24.08 49.38
C ASP A 640 13.56 25.35 49.12
N PHE A 641 13.16 26.04 48.04
CA PHE A 641 13.27 27.48 47.69
C PHE A 641 14.49 28.12 46.97
N LEU A 642 14.14 28.67 45.78
CA LEU A 642 14.57 29.90 45.09
C LEU A 642 15.99 30.15 44.54
N SER A 643 15.96 30.50 43.25
CA SER A 643 16.90 31.23 42.39
C SER A 643 17.44 32.57 42.91
N TYR A 644 18.59 33.01 42.37
CA TYR A 644 18.81 34.42 41.98
C TYR A 644 19.77 34.55 40.76
N THR A 645 20.02 35.78 40.27
CA THR A 645 20.38 36.10 38.87
C THR A 645 21.86 36.40 38.54
N SER A 646 22.15 36.41 37.23
CA SER A 646 23.42 36.69 36.52
C SER A 646 24.05 38.08 36.74
N ILE A 647 25.35 38.25 36.37
CA ILE A 647 25.88 39.25 35.37
C ILE A 647 27.45 39.34 35.35
N HIS A 648 28.05 39.52 34.15
CA HIS A 648 29.46 39.90 33.79
C HIS A 648 30.64 39.01 34.30
N SER A 649 31.68 38.62 33.55
CA SER A 649 32.65 39.24 32.59
C SER A 649 33.77 40.07 33.28
N LEU A 650 35.07 39.99 32.95
CA LEU A 650 35.75 39.82 31.65
C LEU A 650 37.11 39.04 31.69
N THR A 651 37.57 38.61 30.50
CA THR A 651 38.98 38.45 30.01
C THR A 651 40.02 37.49 30.63
N GLN A 652 40.40 36.50 29.81
CA GLN A 652 41.77 36.10 29.40
C GLN A 652 42.81 35.58 30.43
N SER A 653 43.00 34.24 30.43
CA SER A 653 44.30 33.62 30.12
C SER A 653 44.09 32.17 29.66
N SER A 654 44.81 31.68 28.64
CA SER A 654 44.52 30.37 28.00
C SER A 654 45.55 29.29 28.36
N PRO A 655 45.18 28.24 29.13
CA PRO A 655 45.95 27.00 29.23
C PRO A 655 45.64 26.04 28.05
N PRO A 656 46.43 24.98 27.81
CA PRO A 656 46.47 24.29 26.51
C PRO A 656 45.24 23.42 26.20
N ALA A 657 44.93 23.33 24.91
CA ALA A 657 43.85 22.49 24.40
C ALA A 657 44.11 21.00 24.66
N ARG A 658 43.13 20.32 25.28
CA ARG A 658 43.00 18.87 25.18
C ARG A 658 42.34 18.52 23.84
N PRO A 659 42.72 17.43 23.15
CA PRO A 659 42.04 17.01 21.94
C PRO A 659 40.57 16.61 22.24
N PRO A 660 39.63 16.85 21.33
CA PRO A 660 38.25 16.43 21.51
C PRO A 660 38.14 14.90 21.46
N LEU A 661 37.27 14.32 22.31
CA LEU A 661 36.82 12.94 22.15
C LEU A 661 35.88 12.86 20.94
N ILE A 662 36.47 12.62 19.76
CA ILE A 662 35.72 12.24 18.56
C ILE A 662 35.13 10.86 18.83
N LEU A 663 33.80 10.78 18.91
CA LEU A 663 33.09 9.51 18.99
C LEU A 663 33.03 8.88 17.59
N THR A 664 34.14 8.26 17.17
CA THR A 664 34.30 7.71 15.82
C THR A 664 33.26 6.63 15.57
N ILE A 665 32.35 6.87 14.63
CA ILE A 665 31.39 5.87 14.17
C ILE A 665 32.19 4.70 13.57
N PRO A 666 31.98 3.44 14.00
CA PRO A 666 32.67 2.32 13.40
C PRO A 666 32.20 2.13 11.95
N SER A 667 33.16 2.04 11.03
CA SER A 667 32.91 1.56 9.67
C SER A 667 32.22 0.19 9.72
N PRO A 668 31.25 -0.11 8.83
CA PRO A 668 30.48 -1.35 8.90
C PRO A 668 31.36 -2.55 8.54
N ASP A 669 31.72 -3.32 9.56
CA ASP A 669 32.58 -4.49 9.43
C ASP A 669 31.75 -5.77 9.17
N VAL A 670 31.95 -6.36 7.99
CA VAL A 670 31.66 -7.75 7.62
C VAL A 670 30.28 -8.30 8.00
N ASP A 671 29.28 -7.98 7.18
CA ASP A 671 28.15 -8.90 6.99
C ASP A 671 28.63 -10.23 6.39
N ARG A 672 28.02 -11.34 6.81
CA ARG A 672 28.50 -12.69 6.46
C ARG A 672 28.16 -13.04 5.00
N ASN A 673 29.12 -13.64 4.29
CA ASN A 673 29.03 -14.10 2.90
C ASN A 673 28.88 -13.03 1.81
N HIS A 674 29.59 -11.89 1.91
CA HIS A 674 29.76 -10.97 0.78
C HIS A 674 31.18 -10.94 0.20
N VAL A 675 31.21 -10.89 -1.13
CA VAL A 675 32.39 -10.95 -1.99
C VAL A 675 32.86 -9.52 -2.31
N SER A 676 34.17 -9.25 -2.27
CA SER A 676 34.73 -7.96 -2.70
C SER A 676 34.76 -7.83 -4.23
N ILE A 677 34.34 -6.67 -4.76
CA ILE A 677 34.13 -6.41 -6.22
C ILE A 677 34.62 -4.98 -6.61
N ARG A 678 35.33 -4.26 -5.73
CA ARG A 678 35.62 -2.81 -5.91
C ARG A 678 36.37 -2.49 -7.21
N ASP A 679 37.42 -3.24 -7.54
CA ASP A 679 38.26 -2.96 -8.72
C ASP A 679 37.58 -3.35 -10.04
N CYS A 680 36.68 -4.34 -9.99
CA CYS A 680 35.91 -4.79 -11.15
C CYS A 680 34.95 -3.72 -11.68
N ILE A 681 34.36 -2.90 -10.79
CA ILE A 681 33.48 -1.80 -11.16
C ILE A 681 34.26 -0.71 -11.91
N THR A 682 35.49 -0.41 -11.46
CA THR A 682 36.39 0.55 -12.13
C THR A 682 36.75 0.09 -13.54
N ALA A 683 37.21 -1.16 -13.70
CA ALA A 683 37.54 -1.71 -15.02
C ALA A 683 36.34 -1.72 -15.98
N PHE A 684 35.15 -2.08 -15.49
CA PHE A 684 33.91 -2.06 -16.28
C PHE A 684 33.49 -0.63 -16.68
N ASN A 685 33.68 0.36 -15.81
CA ASN A 685 33.42 1.76 -16.16
C ASN A 685 34.41 2.28 -17.21
N ASP A 686 35.68 1.87 -17.16
CA ASP A 686 36.66 2.16 -18.21
C ASP A 686 36.24 1.60 -19.58
N LEU A 687 35.78 0.34 -19.63
CA LEU A 687 35.20 -0.28 -20.84
C LEU A 687 33.95 0.48 -21.33
N LYS A 688 33.01 0.76 -20.43
CA LYS A 688 31.69 1.31 -20.77
C LYS A 688 31.75 2.79 -21.19
N LEU A 689 32.50 3.61 -20.46
CA LEU A 689 32.47 5.08 -20.59
C LEU A 689 33.67 5.63 -21.38
N SER A 690 34.87 5.05 -21.19
CA SER A 690 36.08 5.52 -21.88
C SER A 690 36.48 4.67 -23.09
N LYS A 691 35.79 3.54 -23.34
CA LYS A 691 36.07 2.58 -24.42
C LYS A 691 37.52 2.07 -24.45
N LYS A 692 38.19 2.12 -23.28
CA LYS A 692 39.60 1.78 -23.05
C LYS A 692 39.88 0.28 -23.07
N TYR A 693 38.85 -0.55 -22.94
CA TYR A 693 38.92 -1.99 -23.05
C TYR A 693 37.77 -2.49 -23.93
N LYS A 694 38.05 -3.49 -24.78
CA LYS A 694 37.06 -4.19 -25.61
C LYS A 694 36.45 -5.38 -24.87
N TYR A 695 37.24 -6.01 -23.99
CA TYR A 695 36.78 -7.06 -23.10
C TYR A 695 37.47 -7.07 -21.73
N ILE A 696 36.81 -7.70 -20.76
CA ILE A 696 37.32 -7.96 -19.41
C ILE A 696 36.95 -9.40 -19.02
N VAL A 697 37.92 -10.16 -18.49
CA VAL A 697 37.73 -11.49 -17.90
C VAL A 697 37.95 -11.40 -16.39
N TYR A 698 37.02 -11.96 -15.62
CA TYR A 698 37.01 -11.99 -14.16
C TYR A 698 37.07 -13.43 -13.63
N LYS A 699 37.78 -13.61 -12.53
CA LYS A 699 37.78 -14.85 -11.74
C LYS A 699 37.42 -14.58 -10.29
N LEU A 700 37.01 -15.62 -9.58
CA LEU A 700 37.14 -15.63 -8.12
C LEU A 700 38.62 -15.83 -7.75
N SER A 701 39.04 -15.22 -6.65
CA SER A 701 40.31 -15.51 -5.96
C SER A 701 40.47 -17.00 -5.66
N ASP A 702 41.71 -17.49 -5.51
CA ASP A 702 42.01 -18.86 -5.05
C ASP A 702 41.32 -19.22 -3.70
N ASP A 703 41.01 -18.20 -2.88
CA ASP A 703 40.32 -18.29 -1.60
C ASP A 703 38.78 -18.32 -1.71
N TYR A 704 38.23 -18.12 -2.91
CA TYR A 704 36.79 -17.97 -3.24
C TYR A 704 36.04 -16.83 -2.49
N LYS A 705 36.76 -15.82 -1.96
CA LYS A 705 36.19 -14.72 -1.16
C LYS A 705 35.98 -13.40 -1.90
N GLU A 706 36.65 -13.20 -3.03
CA GLU A 706 36.57 -11.97 -3.82
C GLU A 706 36.56 -12.29 -5.32
N ILE A 707 36.00 -11.38 -6.12
CA ILE A 707 36.09 -11.44 -7.58
C ILE A 707 37.10 -10.38 -8.01
N VAL A 708 38.05 -10.81 -8.84
CA VAL A 708 39.16 -10.00 -9.34
C VAL A 708 39.17 -10.00 -10.86
N VAL A 709 39.65 -8.91 -11.45
CA VAL A 709 40.00 -8.86 -12.87
C VAL A 709 41.19 -9.78 -13.10
N GLU A 710 41.07 -10.73 -14.02
CA GLU A 710 42.19 -11.57 -14.46
C GLU A 710 42.86 -10.98 -15.70
N HIS A 711 42.06 -10.53 -16.66
CA HIS A 711 42.52 -9.85 -17.87
C HIS A 711 41.57 -8.70 -18.23
N ALA A 712 42.11 -7.58 -18.70
CA ALA A 712 41.37 -6.52 -19.39
C ALA A 712 42.22 -6.08 -20.60
N SER A 713 41.59 -5.95 -21.76
CA SER A 713 42.29 -5.75 -23.04
C SER A 713 41.49 -4.84 -23.95
N ASP A 714 42.19 -4.02 -24.73
CA ASP A 714 41.66 -3.22 -25.84
C ASP A 714 41.60 -3.99 -27.17
N ASN A 715 42.27 -5.15 -27.27
CA ASN A 715 42.29 -5.94 -28.49
C ASN A 715 40.88 -6.44 -28.90
N SER A 716 40.58 -6.30 -30.19
CA SER A 716 39.34 -6.75 -30.86
C SER A 716 39.39 -8.18 -31.39
N ASP A 717 40.54 -8.87 -31.33
CA ASP A 717 40.67 -10.24 -31.81
C ASP A 717 39.83 -11.22 -30.98
N TRP A 718 38.80 -11.82 -31.60
CA TRP A 718 37.88 -12.72 -30.91
C TRP A 718 38.55 -13.99 -30.36
N GLU A 719 39.49 -14.59 -31.11
CA GLU A 719 40.15 -15.81 -30.65
C GLU A 719 41.10 -15.56 -29.47
N ASP A 720 41.73 -14.38 -29.35
CA ASP A 720 42.52 -14.00 -28.16
C ASP A 720 41.64 -13.96 -26.90
N PHE A 721 40.43 -13.40 -27.02
CA PHE A 721 39.42 -13.45 -25.96
C PHE A 721 38.94 -14.88 -25.66
N ARG A 722 38.69 -15.68 -26.71
CA ARG A 722 38.16 -17.04 -26.61
C ARG A 722 39.17 -18.01 -25.98
N GLU A 723 40.45 -17.96 -26.36
CA GLU A 723 41.51 -18.75 -25.74
C GLU A 723 41.64 -18.45 -24.24
N LYS A 724 41.55 -17.17 -23.85
CA LYS A 724 41.61 -16.74 -22.44
C LYS A 724 40.44 -17.24 -21.59
N LEU A 725 39.30 -17.60 -22.20
CA LEU A 725 38.21 -18.30 -21.52
C LEU A 725 38.40 -19.83 -21.57
N VAL A 726 38.60 -20.41 -22.74
CA VAL A 726 38.63 -21.87 -22.93
C VAL A 726 39.82 -22.54 -22.21
N ASN A 727 40.98 -21.87 -22.17
CA ASN A 727 42.17 -22.36 -21.48
C ASN A 727 42.26 -21.89 -20.00
N ALA A 728 41.22 -21.25 -19.46
CA ALA A 728 41.21 -20.74 -18.10
C ALA A 728 41.30 -21.88 -17.06
N THR A 729 42.42 -21.93 -16.33
CA THR A 729 42.60 -22.88 -15.23
C THR A 729 42.20 -22.30 -13.88
N SER A 730 41.77 -23.17 -12.97
CA SER A 730 41.39 -22.84 -11.60
C SER A 730 41.98 -23.86 -10.64
N LYS A 731 42.42 -23.39 -9.47
CA LYS A 731 42.86 -24.27 -8.38
C LYS A 731 41.65 -24.73 -7.56
N SER A 732 41.55 -26.02 -7.29
CA SER A 732 40.67 -26.52 -6.25
C SER A 732 41.19 -26.12 -4.86
N ARG A 733 40.31 -26.19 -3.84
CA ARG A 733 40.72 -26.09 -2.43
C ARG A 733 41.66 -27.22 -1.96
N THR A 734 41.87 -28.25 -2.79
CA THR A 734 42.85 -29.33 -2.59
C THR A 734 44.17 -29.11 -3.35
N GLY A 735 44.36 -27.94 -4.00
CA GLY A 735 45.58 -27.59 -4.73
C GLY A 735 45.69 -28.17 -6.14
N ALA A 736 44.70 -28.94 -6.60
CA ALA A 736 44.69 -29.48 -7.96
C ALA A 736 44.36 -28.38 -8.98
N VAL A 737 45.12 -28.30 -10.06
CA VAL A 737 44.88 -27.39 -11.19
C VAL A 737 44.12 -28.13 -12.27
N GLY A 738 42.98 -27.57 -12.70
CA GLY A 738 42.22 -28.02 -13.87
C GLY A 738 41.56 -26.85 -14.57
N LYS A 739 40.84 -27.08 -15.66
CA LYS A 739 39.94 -26.05 -16.24
C LYS A 739 38.92 -25.59 -15.20
N GLY A 740 38.47 -24.33 -15.29
CA GLY A 740 37.38 -23.88 -14.42
C GLY A 740 36.67 -22.62 -14.89
N PRO A 741 35.53 -22.29 -14.25
CA PRO A 741 34.64 -21.23 -14.71
C PRO A 741 35.27 -19.83 -14.71
N ARG A 742 34.67 -18.93 -15.49
CA ARG A 742 35.01 -17.50 -15.59
C ARG A 742 33.77 -16.66 -15.84
N TYR A 743 33.85 -15.38 -15.51
CA TYR A 743 32.94 -14.39 -16.08
C TYR A 743 33.70 -13.52 -17.07
N ALA A 744 33.00 -13.03 -18.08
CA ALA A 744 33.53 -11.99 -18.95
C ALA A 744 32.48 -10.93 -19.27
N VAL A 745 32.97 -9.74 -19.61
CA VAL A 745 32.22 -8.71 -20.30
C VAL A 745 32.91 -8.46 -21.63
N TYR A 746 32.18 -8.53 -22.73
CA TYR A 746 32.67 -8.22 -24.08
C TYR A 746 31.76 -7.17 -24.72
N ASP A 747 32.34 -6.21 -25.44
CA ASP A 747 31.63 -5.12 -26.06
C ASP A 747 31.45 -5.31 -27.59
N PHE A 748 30.33 -5.93 -27.97
CA PHE A 748 30.05 -6.31 -29.35
C PHE A 748 29.62 -5.11 -30.20
N GLU A 749 30.20 -4.98 -31.39
CA GLU A 749 29.72 -4.08 -32.45
C GLU A 749 29.23 -4.88 -33.65
N TYR A 750 28.10 -4.47 -34.22
CA TYR A 750 27.48 -5.15 -35.35
C TYR A 750 26.72 -4.18 -36.26
N SER A 751 26.78 -4.44 -37.56
CA SER A 751 25.96 -3.82 -38.60
C SER A 751 24.51 -4.32 -38.51
N LEU A 752 23.55 -3.46 -38.86
CA LEU A 752 22.20 -3.92 -39.18
C LEU A 752 22.09 -4.29 -40.66
N ALA A 753 21.39 -5.38 -40.96
CA ALA A 753 21.11 -5.82 -42.33
C ALA A 753 20.30 -4.80 -43.17
N SER A 754 19.71 -3.78 -42.53
CA SER A 754 19.02 -2.65 -43.18
C SER A 754 19.94 -1.49 -43.60
N GLY A 755 21.19 -1.48 -43.14
CA GLY A 755 22.15 -0.39 -43.38
C GLY A 755 22.10 0.77 -42.36
N ASP A 756 21.24 0.71 -41.34
CA ASP A 756 21.03 1.76 -40.31
C ASP A 756 22.16 1.87 -39.25
N GLY A 757 23.42 1.84 -39.71
CA GLY A 757 24.61 2.08 -38.91
C GLY A 757 25.08 0.91 -38.04
N ILE A 758 26.24 1.13 -37.40
CA ILE A 758 26.85 0.19 -36.45
C ILE A 758 26.20 0.37 -35.08
N ARG A 759 25.81 -0.74 -34.43
CA ARG A 759 25.29 -0.74 -33.05
C ARG A 759 26.22 -1.48 -32.12
N ASN A 760 26.32 -0.98 -30.89
CA ASN A 760 27.21 -1.45 -29.83
C ASN A 760 26.38 -2.08 -28.68
N LYS A 761 26.83 -3.22 -28.13
CA LYS A 761 26.17 -3.96 -27.03
C LYS A 761 27.16 -4.66 -26.11
N ILE A 762 27.34 -4.09 -24.92
CA ILE A 762 28.02 -4.71 -23.78
C ILE A 762 27.24 -5.96 -23.34
N THR A 763 27.90 -7.12 -23.40
CA THR A 763 27.32 -8.43 -23.11
C THR A 763 28.12 -9.15 -22.03
N PHE A 764 27.43 -9.74 -21.06
CA PHE A 764 28.03 -10.53 -19.98
C PHE A 764 27.96 -12.02 -20.31
N ILE A 765 29.10 -12.70 -20.22
CA ILE A 765 29.25 -14.13 -20.54
C ILE A 765 29.68 -14.85 -19.26
N ALA A 766 28.89 -15.82 -18.81
CA ALA A 766 29.28 -16.75 -17.75
C ALA A 766 29.75 -18.07 -18.37
N TRP A 767 31.06 -18.31 -18.34
CA TRP A 767 31.71 -19.52 -18.84
C TRP A 767 31.84 -20.55 -17.73
N SER A 768 31.34 -21.76 -17.96
CA SER A 768 31.34 -22.86 -16.99
C SER A 768 31.59 -24.20 -17.71
N PRO A 769 32.85 -24.45 -18.16
CA PRO A 769 33.17 -25.57 -19.04
C PRO A 769 32.77 -26.90 -18.44
N ASP A 770 32.24 -27.82 -19.25
CA ASP A 770 31.56 -28.98 -18.68
C ASP A 770 32.49 -30.00 -18.00
N ASP A 771 33.79 -29.98 -18.33
CA ASP A 771 34.85 -30.74 -17.65
C ASP A 771 35.32 -30.14 -16.30
N ALA A 772 34.84 -28.96 -15.91
CA ALA A 772 35.18 -28.35 -14.62
C ALA A 772 34.49 -29.04 -13.42
N GLY A 773 35.20 -29.09 -12.29
CA GLY A 773 34.70 -29.69 -11.06
C GLY A 773 33.42 -29.04 -10.50
N ILE A 774 32.53 -29.86 -9.93
CA ILE A 774 31.21 -29.47 -9.43
C ILE A 774 31.27 -28.32 -8.42
N GLN A 775 32.25 -28.35 -7.50
CA GLN A 775 32.40 -27.32 -6.45
C GLN A 775 32.68 -25.91 -7.04
N PRO A 776 33.70 -25.71 -7.91
CA PRO A 776 33.84 -24.46 -8.67
C PRO A 776 32.57 -24.04 -9.40
N LYS A 777 31.90 -24.93 -10.14
CA LYS A 777 30.65 -24.61 -10.86
C LYS A 777 29.57 -24.06 -9.92
N MET A 778 29.34 -24.69 -8.76
CA MET A 778 28.36 -24.22 -7.76
C MET A 778 28.69 -22.83 -7.21
N ILE A 779 29.97 -22.56 -6.90
CA ILE A 779 30.37 -21.26 -6.34
C ILE A 779 30.21 -20.15 -7.39
N TYR A 780 30.68 -20.38 -8.62
CA TYR A 780 30.49 -19.41 -9.72
C TYR A 780 29.01 -19.23 -10.11
N ALA A 781 28.17 -20.25 -10.00
CA ALA A 781 26.72 -20.08 -10.16
C ALA A 781 26.12 -19.16 -9.08
N SER A 782 26.53 -19.32 -7.82
CA SER A 782 26.01 -18.52 -6.69
C SER A 782 26.47 -17.05 -6.69
N SER A 783 27.70 -16.76 -7.14
CA SER A 783 28.28 -15.41 -7.12
C SER A 783 28.02 -14.60 -8.40
N LYS A 784 27.48 -15.22 -9.46
CA LYS A 784 27.17 -14.60 -10.75
C LYS A 784 26.30 -13.35 -10.62
N GLU A 785 25.22 -13.43 -9.84
CA GLU A 785 24.28 -12.33 -9.62
C GLU A 785 24.89 -11.16 -8.83
N ALA A 786 25.84 -11.41 -7.92
CA ALA A 786 26.51 -10.36 -7.15
C ALA A 786 27.42 -9.49 -8.05
N LEU A 787 28.18 -10.13 -8.94
CA LEU A 787 28.97 -9.41 -9.94
C LEU A 787 28.06 -8.66 -10.92
N LYS A 788 27.10 -9.35 -11.54
CA LYS A 788 26.18 -8.76 -12.54
C LYS A 788 25.42 -7.53 -12.01
N ARG A 789 24.95 -7.54 -10.76
CA ARG A 789 24.29 -6.37 -10.13
C ARG A 789 25.23 -5.19 -9.90
N SER A 790 26.54 -5.45 -9.74
CA SER A 790 27.56 -4.41 -9.59
C SER A 790 27.93 -3.75 -10.92
N LEU A 791 27.73 -4.44 -12.05
CA LEU A 791 28.11 -3.98 -13.40
C LEU A 791 26.92 -3.35 -14.16
N THR A 792 26.57 -2.11 -13.80
CA THR A 792 25.35 -1.45 -14.29
C THR A 792 25.40 -1.13 -15.79
N GLY A 793 24.48 -1.69 -16.60
CA GLY A 793 24.35 -1.39 -18.03
C GLY A 793 24.78 -2.51 -18.99
N ILE A 794 24.93 -3.74 -18.51
CA ILE A 794 24.94 -4.94 -19.36
C ILE A 794 23.62 -5.03 -20.15
N ALA A 795 23.69 -5.22 -21.47
CA ALA A 795 22.53 -5.27 -22.37
C ALA A 795 22.04 -6.70 -22.69
N THR A 796 22.95 -7.68 -22.64
CA THR A 796 22.68 -9.11 -22.91
C THR A 796 23.43 -9.97 -21.89
N GLU A 797 22.83 -11.08 -21.46
CA GLU A 797 23.48 -12.11 -20.64
C GLU A 797 23.53 -13.43 -21.41
N LEU A 798 24.66 -14.13 -21.34
CA LEU A 798 24.88 -15.45 -21.92
C LEU A 798 25.47 -16.40 -20.87
N GLN A 799 25.12 -17.67 -20.99
CA GLN A 799 25.68 -18.79 -20.24
C GLN A 799 26.27 -19.75 -21.27
N ALA A 800 27.55 -20.08 -21.12
CA ALA A 800 28.29 -20.95 -22.02
C ALA A 800 28.93 -22.09 -21.22
N ASN A 801 28.80 -23.32 -21.69
CA ASN A 801 29.30 -24.52 -21.03
C ASN A 801 30.18 -25.39 -21.96
N ASP A 802 30.08 -25.22 -23.29
CA ASP A 802 30.95 -25.87 -24.28
C ASP A 802 31.59 -24.86 -25.26
N THR A 803 32.63 -25.26 -26.01
CA THR A 803 33.41 -24.36 -26.88
C THR A 803 32.62 -23.73 -28.03
N ASP A 804 31.48 -24.33 -28.34
CA ASP A 804 30.59 -23.98 -29.44
C ASP A 804 29.61 -22.87 -29.01
N ASP A 805 29.32 -22.77 -27.70
CA ASP A 805 28.55 -21.64 -27.11
C ASP A 805 29.31 -20.30 -27.23
N ILE A 806 30.63 -20.34 -27.47
CA ILE A 806 31.52 -19.17 -27.64
C ILE A 806 31.97 -19.02 -29.12
N GLU A 807 31.24 -19.58 -30.08
CA GLU A 807 31.39 -19.16 -31.48
C GLU A 807 30.89 -17.71 -31.65
N TYR A 808 31.70 -16.87 -32.31
CA TYR A 808 31.38 -15.46 -32.54
C TYR A 808 30.00 -15.30 -33.18
N ASP A 809 29.73 -16.09 -34.21
CA ASP A 809 28.50 -16.11 -34.99
C ASP A 809 27.26 -16.48 -34.16
N SER A 810 27.40 -17.43 -33.22
CA SER A 810 26.32 -17.87 -32.32
C SER A 810 25.93 -16.75 -31.34
N ILE A 811 26.95 -16.14 -30.73
CA ILE A 811 26.80 -15.01 -29.84
C ILE A 811 26.25 -13.78 -30.59
N LEU A 812 26.78 -13.45 -31.78
CA LEU A 812 26.36 -12.30 -32.58
C LEU A 812 24.89 -12.40 -33.00
N LYS A 813 24.40 -13.60 -33.37
CA LYS A 813 22.97 -13.85 -33.65
C LYS A 813 22.10 -13.59 -32.42
N THR A 814 22.54 -14.00 -31.23
CA THR A 814 21.79 -13.83 -29.99
C THR A 814 21.81 -12.37 -29.50
N VAL A 815 22.98 -11.72 -29.50
CA VAL A 815 23.18 -10.32 -29.14
C VAL A 815 22.41 -9.38 -30.08
N SER A 816 22.45 -9.63 -31.40
CA SER A 816 21.71 -8.84 -32.38
C SER A 816 20.20 -9.12 -32.42
N LYS A 817 19.75 -10.25 -31.84
CA LYS A 817 18.40 -10.85 -32.02
C LYS A 817 18.08 -11.19 -33.48
N GLY A 818 19.08 -11.65 -34.24
CA GLY A 818 18.94 -12.01 -35.66
C GLY A 818 18.82 -10.81 -36.61
N LEU A 819 19.22 -9.61 -36.17
CA LEU A 819 19.20 -8.38 -36.98
C LEU A 819 20.58 -7.99 -37.54
N ALA A 820 21.64 -8.72 -37.18
CA ALA A 820 22.95 -8.56 -37.77
C ALA A 820 22.97 -9.10 -39.21
N GLY A 821 23.72 -8.42 -40.08
CA GLY A 821 24.00 -8.79 -41.47
C GLY A 821 25.26 -8.11 -41.96
#